data_AF-B1BSW3-F1
#
_entry.id   AF-B1BSW3-F1
#
_cell.length_a   1.000
_cell.length_b   1.000
_cell.length_c   1.000
_cell.angle_alpha   90.00
_cell.angle_beta   90.00
_cell.angle_gamma   90.00
#
_symmetry.space_group_name_H-M   'P 1'
#
loop_
_entity.id
_entity.type
_entity.pdbx_description
1 polymer ?
#
loop_
_entity_poly.entity_id
_entity_poly.type
_entity_poly.pdbx_seq_one_letter_code
_entity_poly.pdbx_strand_id
1 'polypeptide(L)'
;MIKKKLSLLLSMVMTVSVLLTGFSNEVVAHAEVTKITETKQSDIDRVYLSDLQYTKASAYGTIKNDTNSIGEKIRLKVNGGYLTFNKGLFAHASSDVIYDIESQIAKGFDTFVAYVGIDASQGGKGNVKFIISTSKDNKIWTPIQTTGALTSSSNSIKIQQKLPDGTKYLRLQADTNGPNGNDHAVYGDAALVGDEYLNIDMPADMKPVETLDQDIMELSRSATEVAESYEHKLYQREFVNRVGYDILERIFRDEPQCEESISYLFENKKALAYFIETGVADSGDSYSTVLKNFDSIYKKYEDQIKDDDFLLKLAVTTSWAFAQNIYFWANHYDAQNVVERFEIYKDFVTVTDQEWSWKASEIEFFKNQSPAMLKYTLNSRQNNDEIKWFADYIKNVKGNSMNGYDYVEYKGVYPFTQPQYYGKENFAKWDAKYNLSKYNINTDDNNKVRWYAVMEIDGVCGAIAKTYTALQETFGRPSGVLNQPGHAASLICNENREWSIVNDVSGWTASRDEMGQMPLAWGMQSWNSNRSASYIVLTQNVLDNYEDYQMAIKLNILADVYKDNQVNREFILSKAIEAQPNNLDTMYNLIQAYKDNNSKTSTDYLKLSRQVIENFKYYPLPMADLLAQIQPNISKSELPLFDLIRTNALKDASVTTDADTKQPDIAKTMAKYLLKNNKVDTFSFSFSGDKANKLVVNDKYINTPFAIRYSIDCGETWINTTEFPEIDLSSLANQINEENDILVNILGSNDIYKVDITKSPTPNNNTLAGNDLENTFFGNTANLQYRVDNDEWKDFKEGVKFEGDVKVEVRYKDNGTYRASNSTFYIFKEDSVSDTRKYIPISDIEVTGVSSYNGSQTKEKATDGIAGSSWHNTYSGESNKWITFKFNEPKTIHSFDINVDGGNGLLKTGTLYTSEDGEIWTKATTVTGKQSRNQTLTLDKPITTQYLKIEGTETFAAASKNINKFFAISEINFYEVVK
;
A
#
# COMPACT_ATOMS: atom_id res chain seq x y z
N MET A 1 -19.81 -11.57 -43.16
CA MET A 1 -18.65 -11.56 -44.10
C MET A 1 -17.91 -10.23 -43.98
N ILE A 2 -16.57 -10.27 -44.01
CA ILE A 2 -15.68 -9.27 -44.67
C ILE A 2 -15.87 -7.78 -44.27
N LYS A 3 -15.17 -7.34 -43.20
CA LYS A 3 -14.07 -6.32 -43.25
C LYS A 3 -13.65 -5.80 -41.85
N LYS A 4 -12.88 -6.61 -41.13
CA LYS A 4 -11.76 -6.11 -40.31
C LYS A 4 -10.48 -6.31 -41.14
N LYS A 5 -9.78 -5.22 -41.52
CA LYS A 5 -8.39 -5.13 -42.04
C LYS A 5 -8.24 -3.86 -42.90
N LEU A 6 -7.89 -2.72 -42.30
CA LEU A 6 -7.26 -1.58 -43.01
C LEU A 6 -6.61 -0.55 -42.05
N SER A 7 -5.75 -0.99 -41.13
CA SER A 7 -4.99 -0.10 -40.21
C SER A 7 -3.55 -0.56 -39.98
N LEU A 8 -2.96 -1.27 -40.95
CA LEU A 8 -1.66 -1.93 -40.80
C LEU A 8 -0.78 -1.85 -42.05
N LEU A 9 -0.98 -0.82 -42.88
CA LEU A 9 -0.29 -0.69 -44.17
C LEU A 9 -0.08 0.78 -44.58
N LEU A 10 0.57 1.57 -43.72
CA LEU A 10 1.06 2.91 -44.08
C LEU A 10 2.38 3.31 -43.37
N SER A 11 3.18 2.32 -42.99
CA SER A 11 4.46 2.51 -42.30
C SER A 11 5.60 1.71 -42.95
N MET A 12 5.73 1.75 -44.29
CA MET A 12 6.90 1.25 -45.02
C MET A 12 6.96 1.70 -46.50
N VAL A 13 7.48 2.91 -46.75
CA VAL A 13 8.34 3.30 -47.90
C VAL A 13 9.22 4.46 -47.42
N MET A 14 10.36 4.21 -46.79
CA MET A 14 11.71 4.10 -47.39
C MET A 14 12.23 5.32 -48.19
N THR A 15 13.09 6.09 -47.49
CA THR A 15 14.47 6.51 -47.87
C THR A 15 14.80 7.43 -49.05
N VAL A 16 15.58 8.48 -48.68
CA VAL A 16 16.78 9.05 -49.35
C VAL A 16 16.65 10.21 -50.36
N SER A 17 17.18 11.38 -49.95
CA SER A 17 17.84 12.42 -50.76
C SER A 17 18.64 13.37 -49.83
N VAL A 18 19.87 13.01 -49.43
CA VAL A 18 21.17 13.37 -50.07
C VAL A 18 21.57 14.87 -49.98
N LEU A 19 22.45 15.16 -49.01
CA LEU A 19 23.69 16.00 -49.01
C LEU A 19 23.76 17.41 -49.67
N LEU A 20 24.70 18.23 -49.12
CA LEU A 20 25.21 19.57 -49.57
C LEU A 20 24.31 20.77 -49.18
N THR A 21 24.73 21.92 -48.62
CA THR A 21 25.98 22.52 -48.03
C THR A 21 25.56 23.74 -47.17
N GLY A 22 26.31 24.37 -46.25
CA GLY A 22 27.67 24.15 -45.72
C GLY A 22 28.35 25.48 -45.22
N PHE A 23 29.13 25.44 -44.13
CA PHE A 23 29.84 26.56 -43.43
C PHE A 23 28.94 27.57 -42.67
N SER A 24 29.37 28.21 -41.57
CA SER A 24 30.72 28.36 -40.97
C SER A 24 30.74 28.26 -39.43
N ASN A 25 31.93 27.98 -38.86
CA ASN A 25 32.19 27.81 -37.43
C ASN A 25 32.14 29.14 -36.64
N GLU A 26 31.60 29.11 -35.42
CA GLU A 26 32.25 29.50 -34.14
C GLU A 26 31.29 29.25 -32.96
N VAL A 27 31.80 29.12 -31.74
CA VAL A 27 31.04 28.81 -30.49
C VAL A 27 30.46 27.38 -30.40
N VAL A 28 31.34 26.37 -30.41
CA VAL A 28 31.14 25.15 -29.60
C VAL A 28 32.45 24.83 -28.88
N ALA A 29 32.51 25.19 -27.60
CA ALA A 29 33.47 24.68 -26.63
C ALA A 29 32.68 24.42 -25.33
N HIS A 30 33.07 23.39 -24.57
CA HIS A 30 32.38 22.93 -23.35
C HIS A 30 31.09 22.12 -23.57
N ALA A 31 31.09 21.31 -24.63
CA ALA A 31 30.50 19.97 -24.57
C ALA A 31 31.60 18.96 -24.96
N GLU A 32 32.51 18.68 -24.03
CA GLU A 32 33.33 17.46 -24.14
C GLU A 32 32.43 16.26 -23.91
N VAL A 33 31.75 15.86 -24.99
CA VAL A 33 31.53 14.44 -25.21
C VAL A 33 32.93 13.85 -25.24
N THR A 34 33.29 13.10 -24.19
CA THR A 34 34.42 12.19 -24.22
C THR A 34 34.14 11.20 -25.34
N LYS A 35 34.59 11.55 -26.56
CA LYS A 35 34.93 10.56 -27.56
C LYS A 35 36.06 9.78 -26.95
N ILE A 36 35.68 8.74 -26.21
CA ILE A 36 36.47 7.53 -26.11
C ILE A 36 36.76 7.20 -27.57
N THR A 37 37.96 7.55 -28.00
CA THR A 37 38.53 6.91 -29.16
C THR A 37 38.58 5.47 -28.71
N GLU A 38 37.82 4.59 -29.37
CA GLU A 38 38.08 3.16 -29.28
C GLU A 38 39.47 2.94 -29.89
N THR A 39 40.51 3.24 -29.11
CA THR A 39 41.65 2.35 -29.04
C THR A 39 41.03 0.99 -28.87
N LYS A 40 41.11 0.17 -29.94
CA LYS A 40 41.04 -1.27 -29.81
C LYS A 40 42.13 -1.64 -28.83
N GLN A 41 41.77 -1.67 -27.56
CA GLN A 41 42.46 -2.45 -26.57
C GLN A 41 42.41 -3.86 -27.16
N SER A 42 43.55 -4.35 -27.62
CA SER A 42 43.67 -5.75 -27.95
C SER A 42 43.51 -6.45 -26.61
N ASP A 43 42.36 -7.08 -26.37
CA ASP A 43 42.16 -7.91 -25.21
C ASP A 43 43.17 -9.07 -25.34
N ILE A 44 44.33 -8.92 -24.70
CA ILE A 44 45.46 -9.85 -24.83
C ILE A 44 45.20 -11.15 -24.07
N ASP A 45 44.23 -11.13 -23.14
CA ASP A 45 43.86 -12.19 -22.21
C ASP A 45 42.74 -13.11 -22.72
N ARG A 46 42.01 -12.70 -23.77
CA ARG A 46 40.82 -13.41 -24.29
C ARG A 46 40.59 -13.24 -25.80
N VAL A 47 39.73 -14.10 -26.34
CA VAL A 47 39.22 -14.01 -27.72
C VAL A 47 37.70 -14.24 -27.71
N TYR A 48 36.92 -13.20 -27.96
CA TYR A 48 35.47 -13.31 -28.05
C TYR A 48 35.02 -14.13 -29.28
N LEU A 49 34.08 -15.05 -29.07
CA LEU A 49 33.51 -15.86 -30.16
C LEU A 49 32.71 -15.02 -31.16
N SER A 50 32.26 -13.82 -30.77
CA SER A 50 31.60 -12.86 -31.63
C SER A 50 32.54 -12.10 -32.58
N ASP A 51 33.86 -12.16 -32.35
CA ASP A 51 34.88 -11.69 -33.29
C ASP A 51 35.43 -12.81 -34.19
N LEU A 52 35.10 -14.07 -33.89
CA LEU A 52 35.44 -15.23 -34.71
C LEU A 52 34.37 -15.52 -35.77
N GLN A 53 34.81 -16.06 -36.90
CA GLN A 53 33.91 -16.64 -37.89
C GLN A 53 33.57 -18.08 -37.47
N TYR A 54 32.28 -18.38 -37.30
CA TYR A 54 31.81 -19.75 -37.12
C TYR A 54 32.04 -20.55 -38.42
N THR A 55 32.36 -21.84 -38.30
CA THR A 55 32.51 -22.74 -39.46
C THR A 55 31.16 -23.25 -39.97
N LYS A 56 30.17 -23.35 -39.09
CA LYS A 56 28.79 -23.68 -39.41
C LYS A 56 27.88 -23.07 -38.36
N ALA A 57 26.71 -22.58 -38.78
CA ALA A 57 25.66 -22.23 -37.83
C ALA A 57 24.25 -22.41 -38.40
N SER A 58 23.29 -22.65 -37.52
CA SER A 58 21.84 -22.66 -37.79
C SER A 58 21.09 -22.16 -36.57
N ALA A 59 20.07 -21.34 -36.77
CA ALA A 59 19.18 -20.82 -35.72
C ALA A 59 17.82 -20.47 -36.33
N TYR A 60 16.82 -20.17 -35.51
CA TYR A 60 15.58 -19.57 -36.01
C TYR A 60 15.81 -18.07 -36.33
N GLY A 61 15.94 -17.75 -37.62
CA GLY A 61 16.35 -16.42 -38.07
C GLY A 61 17.87 -16.31 -38.20
N THR A 62 18.42 -15.13 -37.93
CA THR A 62 19.86 -14.85 -38.08
C THR A 62 20.54 -14.74 -36.73
N ILE A 63 21.71 -15.37 -36.59
CA ILE A 63 22.60 -15.16 -35.45
C ILE A 63 23.13 -13.73 -35.48
N LYS A 64 23.22 -13.10 -34.32
CA LYS A 64 23.75 -11.75 -34.17
C LYS A 64 24.91 -11.74 -33.20
N ASN A 65 25.93 -10.98 -33.55
CA ASN A 65 27.11 -10.76 -32.73
C ASN A 65 26.90 -9.44 -31.95
N ASP A 66 27.29 -9.45 -30.69
CA ASP A 66 27.32 -8.32 -29.74
C ASP A 66 25.97 -7.59 -29.51
N THR A 67 24.88 -8.13 -30.05
CA THR A 67 23.53 -7.55 -30.02
C THR A 67 22.44 -8.62 -29.97
N ASN A 68 21.28 -8.28 -29.41
CA ASN A 68 20.09 -9.12 -29.37
C ASN A 68 19.28 -9.06 -30.68
N SER A 69 18.13 -9.75 -30.71
CA SER A 69 17.23 -9.83 -31.88
C SER A 69 16.89 -8.48 -32.53
N ILE A 70 16.79 -7.40 -31.76
CA ILE A 70 16.40 -6.07 -32.25
C ILE A 70 17.59 -5.12 -32.50
N GLY A 71 18.82 -5.54 -32.16
CA GLY A 71 20.03 -4.73 -32.35
C GLY A 71 20.47 -3.92 -31.12
N GLU A 72 19.80 -4.08 -29.99
CA GLU A 72 20.29 -3.57 -28.70
C GLU A 72 21.41 -4.47 -28.15
N LYS A 73 22.16 -4.00 -27.14
CA LYS A 73 23.12 -4.85 -26.42
C LYS A 73 22.43 -6.02 -25.72
N ILE A 74 23.14 -7.15 -25.64
CA ILE A 74 22.69 -8.35 -24.94
C ILE A 74 22.51 -8.04 -23.45
N ARG A 75 21.38 -8.46 -22.88
CA ARG A 75 21.08 -8.26 -21.44
C ARG A 75 20.62 -9.57 -20.82
N LEU A 76 21.33 -10.03 -19.80
CA LEU A 76 21.00 -11.24 -19.05
C LEU A 76 20.71 -10.93 -17.60
N LYS A 77 19.82 -11.72 -16.99
CA LYS A 77 19.51 -11.60 -15.57
C LYS A 77 20.60 -12.28 -14.74
N VAL A 78 21.34 -11.53 -13.94
CA VAL A 78 22.43 -12.03 -13.08
C VAL A 78 22.15 -11.59 -11.65
N ASN A 79 22.15 -12.53 -10.70
CA ASN A 79 21.89 -12.27 -9.28
C ASN A 79 20.63 -11.40 -9.02
N GLY A 80 19.55 -11.65 -9.77
CA GLY A 80 18.28 -10.92 -9.66
C GLY A 80 18.17 -9.68 -10.54
N GLY A 81 19.24 -8.91 -10.72
CA GLY A 81 19.31 -7.73 -11.60
C GLY A 81 19.59 -8.07 -13.07
N TYR A 82 19.63 -7.06 -13.95
CA TYR A 82 20.02 -7.24 -15.35
C TYR A 82 21.40 -6.65 -15.63
N LEU A 83 22.31 -7.48 -16.11
CA LEU A 83 23.66 -7.09 -16.53
C LEU A 83 23.71 -6.95 -18.05
N THR A 84 24.33 -5.86 -18.52
CA THR A 84 24.52 -5.59 -19.96
C THR A 84 25.88 -6.13 -20.41
N PHE A 85 25.90 -6.76 -21.59
CA PHE A 85 27.05 -7.41 -22.16
C PHE A 85 27.46 -6.67 -23.44
N ASN A 86 28.71 -6.19 -23.48
CA ASN A 86 29.24 -5.49 -24.64
C ASN A 86 29.56 -6.45 -25.79
N LYS A 87 29.93 -7.69 -25.45
CA LYS A 87 30.27 -8.76 -26.38
C LYS A 87 29.40 -9.98 -26.15
N GLY A 88 29.19 -10.79 -27.20
CA GLY A 88 28.46 -12.05 -27.07
C GLY A 88 27.69 -12.46 -28.33
N LEU A 89 26.87 -13.50 -28.21
CA LEU A 89 26.12 -14.09 -29.31
C LEU A 89 24.63 -14.18 -28.99
N PHE A 90 23.79 -13.83 -29.96
CA PHE A 90 22.35 -14.10 -29.97
C PHE A 90 22.05 -15.19 -30.99
N ALA A 91 21.36 -16.25 -30.58
CA ALA A 91 21.03 -17.39 -31.43
C ALA A 91 19.70 -18.06 -30.99
N HIS A 92 18.58 -17.53 -31.47
CA HIS A 92 17.22 -18.00 -31.13
C HIS A 92 17.05 -19.52 -31.34
N ALA A 93 16.53 -20.22 -30.32
CA ALA A 93 16.42 -21.67 -30.31
C ALA A 93 15.36 -22.22 -31.30
N SER A 94 15.48 -23.43 -31.84
CA SER A 94 16.65 -24.30 -31.73
C SER A 94 17.81 -23.72 -32.55
N SER A 95 18.99 -23.66 -31.93
CA SER A 95 20.21 -23.12 -32.53
C SER A 95 21.42 -24.01 -32.26
N ASP A 96 22.37 -23.95 -33.18
CA ASP A 96 23.57 -24.76 -33.25
C ASP A 96 24.67 -23.94 -33.97
N VAL A 97 25.72 -23.55 -33.25
CA VAL A 97 26.81 -22.69 -33.73
C VAL A 97 28.14 -23.38 -33.46
N ILE A 98 28.94 -23.61 -34.50
CA ILE A 98 30.20 -24.36 -34.43
C ILE A 98 31.37 -23.47 -34.84
N TYR A 99 32.40 -23.44 -34.01
CA TYR A 99 33.67 -22.75 -34.23
C TYR A 99 34.80 -23.77 -34.39
N ASP A 100 35.75 -23.48 -35.29
CA ASP A 100 37.10 -24.04 -35.24
C ASP A 100 37.93 -23.10 -34.37
N ILE A 101 38.56 -23.66 -33.35
CA ILE A 101 39.25 -22.94 -32.28
C ILE A 101 40.67 -23.49 -32.03
N GLU A 102 41.18 -24.38 -32.89
CA GLU A 102 42.51 -24.98 -32.75
C GLU A 102 43.60 -23.88 -32.69
N SER A 103 43.44 -22.80 -33.45
CA SER A 103 44.38 -21.67 -33.47
C SER A 103 44.35 -20.77 -32.22
N GLN A 104 43.30 -20.87 -31.42
CA GLN A 104 43.08 -20.11 -30.19
C GLN A 104 43.65 -20.90 -29.01
N ILE A 105 43.37 -22.20 -28.95
CA ILE A 105 43.99 -23.14 -28.00
C ILE A 105 45.51 -23.13 -28.17
N ALA A 106 46.02 -23.12 -29.41
CA ALA A 106 47.46 -23.02 -29.69
C ALA A 106 48.12 -21.70 -29.24
N LYS A 107 47.34 -20.68 -28.86
CA LYS A 107 47.79 -19.41 -28.27
C LYS A 107 47.64 -19.35 -26.75
N GLY A 108 47.17 -20.43 -26.11
CA GLY A 108 46.89 -20.48 -24.67
C GLY A 108 45.44 -20.17 -24.29
N PHE A 109 44.55 -19.86 -25.24
CA PHE A 109 43.13 -19.63 -24.96
C PHE A 109 42.36 -20.97 -24.94
N ASP A 110 42.61 -21.77 -23.89
CA ASP A 110 42.11 -23.15 -23.77
C ASP A 110 40.86 -23.31 -22.89
N THR A 111 40.33 -22.22 -22.33
CA THR A 111 39.18 -22.23 -21.43
C THR A 111 38.02 -21.44 -22.04
N PHE A 112 36.82 -22.02 -22.06
CA PHE A 112 35.62 -21.34 -22.56
C PHE A 112 34.84 -20.68 -21.41
N VAL A 113 34.49 -19.40 -21.59
CA VAL A 113 33.67 -18.61 -20.66
C VAL A 113 32.45 -18.04 -21.40
N ALA A 114 31.26 -18.10 -20.79
CA ALA A 114 30.07 -17.39 -21.23
C ALA A 114 28.98 -17.33 -20.13
N TYR A 115 28.20 -16.26 -20.07
CA TYR A 115 26.90 -16.26 -19.37
C TYR A 115 25.81 -16.72 -20.35
N VAL A 116 25.04 -17.76 -20.00
CA VAL A 116 23.96 -18.29 -20.86
C VAL A 116 22.58 -18.09 -20.25
N GLY A 117 21.61 -17.67 -21.07
CA GLY A 117 20.23 -17.45 -20.63
C GLY A 117 19.34 -16.85 -21.73
N ILE A 118 18.17 -16.37 -21.33
CA ILE A 118 17.22 -15.68 -22.23
C ILE A 118 17.42 -14.17 -22.12
N ASP A 119 17.50 -13.49 -23.27
CA ASP A 119 17.66 -12.04 -23.32
C ASP A 119 16.50 -11.28 -22.66
N ALA A 120 16.84 -10.21 -21.92
CA ALA A 120 15.88 -9.39 -21.17
C ALA A 120 14.70 -8.86 -22.01
N SER A 121 14.90 -8.69 -23.33
CA SER A 121 13.84 -8.26 -24.26
C SER A 121 12.59 -9.14 -24.27
N GLN A 122 12.65 -10.38 -23.75
CA GLN A 122 11.52 -11.30 -23.75
C GLN A 122 10.50 -11.06 -22.63
N GLY A 123 10.83 -10.25 -21.62
CA GLY A 123 9.86 -9.70 -20.67
C GLY A 123 8.92 -10.72 -20.02
N GLY A 124 9.44 -11.87 -19.59
CA GLY A 124 8.65 -12.95 -18.97
C GLY A 124 8.36 -14.17 -19.84
N LYS A 125 9.00 -14.32 -21.02
CA LYS A 125 8.73 -15.39 -21.99
C LYS A 125 10.01 -16.14 -22.42
N GLY A 126 9.81 -17.30 -23.03
CA GLY A 126 10.86 -18.18 -23.55
C GLY A 126 11.28 -19.27 -22.56
N ASN A 127 11.74 -20.41 -23.09
CA ASN A 127 12.18 -21.56 -22.30
C ASN A 127 13.18 -22.42 -23.09
N VAL A 128 14.47 -22.35 -22.73
CA VAL A 128 15.57 -22.96 -23.49
C VAL A 128 16.47 -23.85 -22.62
N LYS A 129 17.22 -24.75 -23.27
CA LYS A 129 18.31 -25.52 -22.65
C LYS A 129 19.59 -25.33 -23.47
N PHE A 130 20.71 -25.04 -22.80
CA PHE A 130 22.00 -24.88 -23.46
C PHE A 130 22.81 -26.16 -23.40
N ILE A 131 23.49 -26.50 -24.49
CA ILE A 131 24.45 -27.60 -24.58
C ILE A 131 25.73 -27.07 -25.19
N ILE A 132 26.84 -27.16 -24.45
CA ILE A 132 28.18 -26.83 -24.91
C ILE A 132 28.90 -28.15 -25.17
N SER A 133 29.40 -28.36 -26.38
CA SER A 133 30.09 -29.58 -26.78
C SER A 133 31.43 -29.29 -27.45
N THR A 134 32.39 -30.21 -27.30
CA THR A 134 33.68 -30.16 -28.02
C THR A 134 33.86 -31.34 -28.97
N SER A 135 34.74 -31.17 -29.95
CA SER A 135 35.11 -32.23 -30.89
C SER A 135 36.58 -32.11 -31.31
N LYS A 136 37.18 -33.25 -31.65
CA LYS A 136 38.51 -33.35 -32.28
C LYS A 136 38.46 -33.44 -33.81
N ASP A 137 37.29 -33.74 -34.38
CA ASP A 137 37.13 -34.11 -35.80
C ASP A 137 35.89 -33.51 -36.50
N ASN A 138 35.11 -32.69 -35.79
CA ASN A 138 33.85 -32.08 -36.24
C ASN A 138 32.75 -33.12 -36.60
N LYS A 139 32.85 -34.34 -36.06
CA LYS A 139 31.87 -35.43 -36.29
C LYS A 139 31.38 -36.03 -34.98
N ILE A 140 32.30 -36.40 -34.10
CA ILE A 140 31.98 -36.93 -32.76
C ILE A 140 31.98 -35.74 -31.80
N TRP A 141 30.83 -35.51 -31.16
CA TRP A 141 30.61 -34.40 -30.24
C TRP A 141 30.43 -34.92 -28.82
N THR A 142 31.22 -34.40 -27.90
CA THR A 142 31.13 -34.69 -26.47
C THR A 142 30.58 -33.46 -25.75
N PRO A 143 29.38 -33.52 -25.14
CA PRO A 143 28.90 -32.46 -24.26
C PRO A 143 29.83 -32.28 -23.06
N ILE A 144 30.28 -31.05 -22.85
CA ILE A 144 31.08 -30.64 -21.68
C ILE A 144 30.24 -29.85 -20.66
N GLN A 145 29.12 -29.26 -21.09
CA GLN A 145 28.14 -28.62 -20.20
C GLN A 145 26.73 -28.75 -20.79
N THR A 146 25.75 -29.09 -19.96
CA THR A 146 24.32 -29.04 -20.31
C THR A 146 23.57 -28.35 -19.19
N THR A 147 22.74 -27.35 -19.49
CA THR A 147 21.93 -26.67 -18.48
C THR A 147 20.60 -27.37 -18.22
N GLY A 148 20.00 -27.08 -17.07
CA GLY A 148 18.56 -27.22 -16.91
C GLY A 148 17.78 -26.29 -17.85
N ALA A 149 16.45 -26.34 -17.75
CA ALA A 149 15.59 -25.38 -18.44
C ALA A 149 15.78 -23.98 -17.86
N LEU A 150 16.15 -23.01 -18.69
CA LEU A 150 16.24 -21.60 -18.35
C LEU A 150 15.07 -20.85 -18.99
N THR A 151 14.39 -20.04 -18.17
CA THR A 151 13.34 -19.12 -18.62
C THR A 151 13.80 -17.68 -18.39
N SER A 152 13.11 -16.68 -18.90
CA SER A 152 13.49 -15.27 -18.67
C SER A 152 13.35 -14.80 -17.21
N SER A 153 12.75 -15.60 -16.31
CA SER A 153 12.71 -15.29 -14.88
C SER A 153 13.91 -15.88 -14.12
N SER A 154 14.57 -16.90 -14.69
CA SER A 154 15.80 -17.51 -14.18
C SER A 154 16.96 -16.52 -14.24
N ASN A 155 17.91 -16.62 -13.30
CA ASN A 155 19.24 -16.06 -13.52
C ASN A 155 19.96 -16.86 -14.62
N SER A 156 20.82 -16.20 -15.38
CA SER A 156 21.75 -16.83 -16.31
C SER A 156 22.81 -17.65 -15.58
N ILE A 157 23.35 -18.67 -16.24
CA ILE A 157 24.43 -19.50 -15.70
C ILE A 157 25.77 -19.02 -16.28
N LYS A 158 26.76 -18.70 -15.43
CA LYS A 158 28.18 -18.58 -15.83
C LYS A 158 28.68 -19.99 -16.16
N ILE A 159 29.11 -20.20 -17.39
CA ILE A 159 29.87 -21.37 -17.83
C ILE A 159 31.33 -20.93 -17.86
N GLN A 160 32.19 -21.66 -17.16
CA GLN A 160 33.64 -21.52 -17.19
C GLN A 160 34.23 -22.93 -17.19
N GLN A 161 34.71 -23.38 -18.35
CA GLN A 161 35.10 -24.78 -18.58
C GLN A 161 36.43 -24.84 -19.35
N LYS A 162 37.46 -25.45 -18.74
CA LYS A 162 38.71 -25.77 -19.44
C LYS A 162 38.43 -26.84 -20.49
N LEU A 163 38.84 -26.60 -21.73
CA LEU A 163 38.51 -27.49 -22.85
C LEU A 163 39.38 -28.77 -22.81
N PRO A 164 38.81 -29.95 -23.09
CA PRO A 164 39.57 -31.21 -23.06
C PRO A 164 40.74 -31.23 -24.05
N ASP A 165 41.86 -31.85 -23.64
CA ASP A 165 43.08 -31.97 -24.44
C ASP A 165 42.83 -32.41 -25.89
N GLY A 166 43.37 -31.67 -26.84
CA GLY A 166 43.21 -31.92 -28.27
C GLY A 166 41.83 -31.60 -28.84
N THR A 167 41.01 -30.82 -28.12
CA THR A 167 39.85 -30.13 -28.71
C THR A 167 40.29 -29.28 -29.89
N LYS A 168 39.49 -29.31 -30.97
CA LYS A 168 39.67 -28.44 -32.14
C LYS A 168 38.43 -27.60 -32.44
N TYR A 169 37.25 -28.14 -32.15
CA TYR A 169 35.98 -27.50 -32.42
C TYR A 169 35.15 -27.33 -31.15
N LEU A 170 34.49 -26.19 -31.03
CA LEU A 170 33.54 -25.86 -29.98
C LEU A 170 32.16 -25.65 -30.61
N ARG A 171 31.13 -26.18 -29.96
CA ARG A 171 29.73 -26.11 -30.40
C ARG A 171 28.85 -25.57 -29.30
N LEU A 172 28.14 -24.49 -29.61
CA LEU A 172 27.14 -23.86 -28.77
C LEU A 172 25.76 -24.22 -29.31
N GLN A 173 24.95 -24.93 -28.53
CA GLN A 173 23.57 -25.22 -28.89
C GLN A 173 22.61 -24.62 -27.87
N ALA A 174 21.45 -24.18 -28.34
CA ALA A 174 20.30 -23.90 -27.49
C ALA A 174 19.08 -24.63 -28.05
N ASP A 175 18.47 -25.51 -27.26
CA ASP A 175 17.28 -26.27 -27.63
C ASP A 175 16.01 -25.64 -27.03
N THR A 176 14.92 -25.70 -27.80
CA THR A 176 13.59 -25.26 -27.38
C THR A 176 13.03 -26.20 -26.31
N ASN A 177 12.50 -25.67 -25.22
CA ASN A 177 11.89 -26.46 -24.15
C ASN A 177 10.41 -26.04 -23.94
N GLY A 178 9.68 -25.86 -25.04
CA GLY A 178 8.30 -25.38 -25.07
C GLY A 178 7.94 -24.73 -26.41
N PRO A 179 6.94 -23.82 -26.43
CA PRO A 179 6.64 -23.00 -27.60
C PRO A 179 7.79 -22.04 -27.91
N ASN A 180 8.37 -22.16 -29.11
CA ASN A 180 9.66 -21.56 -29.43
C ASN A 180 9.66 -20.05 -29.68
N GLY A 181 8.52 -19.41 -29.95
CA GLY A 181 8.46 -18.04 -30.49
C GLY A 181 8.96 -16.88 -29.60
N ASN A 182 9.58 -17.18 -28.45
CA ASN A 182 10.25 -16.22 -27.56
C ASN A 182 11.59 -16.78 -27.04
N ASP A 183 12.15 -17.82 -27.68
CA ASP A 183 13.35 -18.54 -27.23
C ASP A 183 14.64 -17.80 -27.65
N HIS A 184 14.73 -16.54 -27.25
CA HIS A 184 15.84 -15.63 -27.52
C HIS A 184 17.06 -15.96 -26.65
N ALA A 185 17.65 -17.12 -26.92
CA ALA A 185 18.87 -17.59 -26.29
C ALA A 185 20.07 -16.68 -26.64
N VAL A 186 20.83 -16.30 -25.62
CA VAL A 186 22.04 -15.48 -25.73
C VAL A 186 23.19 -16.05 -24.89
N TYR A 187 24.40 -15.75 -25.34
CA TYR A 187 25.68 -16.09 -24.72
C TYR A 187 26.45 -14.79 -24.49
N GLY A 188 26.29 -14.16 -23.31
CA GLY A 188 26.97 -12.92 -22.94
C GLY A 188 28.44 -13.15 -22.58
N ASP A 189 29.33 -12.26 -23.02
CA ASP A 189 30.80 -12.34 -22.90
C ASP A 189 31.36 -13.72 -23.31
N ALA A 190 30.78 -14.34 -24.34
CA ALA A 190 31.21 -15.63 -24.86
C ALA A 190 32.62 -15.55 -25.46
N ALA A 191 33.61 -16.11 -24.78
CA ALA A 191 35.02 -16.00 -25.11
C ALA A 191 35.81 -17.29 -24.85
N LEU A 192 36.96 -17.40 -25.51
CA LEU A 192 38.05 -18.28 -25.10
C LEU A 192 39.10 -17.47 -24.35
N VAL A 193 39.57 -17.98 -23.22
CA VAL A 193 40.42 -17.26 -22.26
C VAL A 193 41.62 -18.11 -21.87
N GLY A 194 42.70 -17.46 -21.46
CA GLY A 194 43.91 -18.09 -20.92
C GLY A 194 44.13 -17.74 -19.44
N ASP A 195 45.27 -18.15 -18.90
CA ASP A 195 45.59 -17.99 -17.47
C ASP A 195 45.57 -16.52 -17.00
N GLU A 196 45.95 -15.55 -17.84
CA GLU A 196 45.94 -14.11 -17.48
C GLU A 196 44.53 -13.57 -17.19
N TYR A 197 43.50 -14.05 -17.91
CA TYR A 197 42.10 -13.66 -17.66
C TYR A 197 41.56 -14.25 -16.35
N LEU A 198 42.05 -15.44 -15.99
CA LEU A 198 41.57 -16.24 -14.86
C LEU A 198 42.26 -15.87 -13.55
N ASN A 199 43.47 -15.32 -13.61
CA ASN A 199 44.29 -14.96 -12.44
C ASN A 199 44.41 -13.43 -12.35
N ILE A 200 43.32 -12.79 -11.94
CA ILE A 200 43.28 -11.36 -11.64
C ILE A 200 43.68 -11.10 -10.18
N ASP A 201 44.27 -9.93 -9.91
CA ASP A 201 44.59 -9.52 -8.55
C ASP A 201 43.31 -8.99 -7.87
N MET A 202 42.98 -9.54 -6.70
CA MET A 202 41.77 -9.23 -5.95
C MET A 202 42.17 -8.84 -4.52
N PRO A 203 41.47 -7.89 -3.86
CA PRO A 203 41.72 -7.55 -2.46
C PRO A 203 41.69 -8.80 -1.58
N ALA A 204 42.67 -8.99 -0.70
CA ALA A 204 42.94 -10.30 -0.08
C ALA A 204 41.77 -10.91 0.73
N ASP A 205 40.90 -10.08 1.29
CA ASP A 205 39.69 -10.50 2.01
C ASP A 205 38.43 -10.57 1.13
N MET A 206 38.51 -10.10 -0.12
CA MET A 206 37.46 -10.26 -1.13
C MET A 206 37.60 -11.66 -1.76
N LYS A 207 36.92 -12.65 -1.18
CA LYS A 207 36.95 -14.06 -1.56
C LYS A 207 35.54 -14.56 -1.91
N PRO A 208 35.38 -15.72 -2.58
CA PRO A 208 34.07 -16.37 -2.75
C PRO A 208 33.31 -16.54 -1.43
N VAL A 209 31.97 -16.46 -1.49
CA VAL A 209 31.10 -16.51 -0.30
C VAL A 209 31.30 -17.80 0.49
N GLU A 210 31.52 -18.92 -0.19
CA GLU A 210 31.74 -20.24 0.42
C GLU A 210 33.03 -20.27 1.25
N THR A 211 34.07 -19.56 0.81
CA THR A 211 35.32 -19.41 1.58
C THR A 211 35.12 -18.47 2.76
N LEU A 212 34.37 -17.38 2.59
CA LEU A 212 34.06 -16.45 3.68
C LEU A 212 33.16 -17.10 4.75
N ASP A 213 32.20 -17.94 4.34
CA ASP A 213 31.35 -18.73 5.23
C ASP A 213 32.19 -19.71 6.07
N GLN A 214 33.18 -20.40 5.46
CA GLN A 214 34.15 -21.24 6.18
C GLN A 214 35.01 -20.42 7.15
N ASP A 215 35.62 -19.34 6.66
CA ASP A 215 36.44 -18.38 7.41
C ASP A 215 35.69 -17.75 8.62
N ILE A 216 34.35 -17.70 8.60
CA ILE A 216 33.50 -17.24 9.71
C ILE A 216 33.15 -18.39 10.65
N MET A 217 32.80 -19.56 10.12
CA MET A 217 32.47 -20.75 10.93
C MET A 217 33.65 -21.23 11.80
N GLU A 218 34.89 -21.09 11.32
CA GLU A 218 36.09 -21.49 12.05
C GLU A 218 36.38 -20.63 13.30
N LEU A 219 35.82 -19.41 13.40
CA LEU A 219 36.04 -18.50 14.54
C LEU A 219 35.69 -19.14 15.90
N SER A 220 34.79 -20.13 15.93
CA SER A 220 34.46 -20.93 17.11
C SER A 220 33.99 -20.11 18.32
N ARG A 221 33.26 -19.02 18.06
CA ARG A 221 32.75 -18.06 19.06
C ARG A 221 31.22 -18.12 19.23
N SER A 222 30.70 -17.42 20.23
CA SER A 222 29.25 -17.23 20.37
C SER A 222 28.70 -16.30 19.26
N ALA A 223 27.43 -16.46 18.89
CA ALA A 223 26.82 -15.65 17.82
C ALA A 223 26.92 -14.13 18.06
N THR A 224 26.66 -13.72 19.31
CA THR A 224 26.80 -12.33 19.78
C THR A 224 28.24 -11.83 19.65
N GLU A 225 29.22 -12.62 20.11
CA GLU A 225 30.66 -12.26 20.00
C GLU A 225 31.12 -12.14 18.53
N VAL A 226 30.61 -12.99 17.62
CA VAL A 226 30.87 -12.86 16.18
C VAL A 226 30.27 -11.56 15.62
N ALA A 227 29.01 -11.26 15.94
CA ALA A 227 28.32 -10.05 15.47
C ALA A 227 28.91 -8.75 16.03
N GLU A 228 29.49 -8.77 17.23
CA GLU A 228 30.15 -7.60 17.84
C GLU A 228 31.60 -7.45 17.37
N SER A 229 32.41 -8.51 17.45
CA SER A 229 33.86 -8.42 17.26
C SER A 229 34.32 -8.61 15.81
N TYR A 230 33.48 -9.20 14.95
CA TYR A 230 33.81 -9.56 13.56
C TYR A 230 32.83 -8.96 12.54
N GLU A 231 32.15 -7.87 12.92
CA GLU A 231 31.13 -7.18 12.09
C GLU A 231 31.60 -6.88 10.65
N HIS A 232 32.84 -6.42 10.48
CA HIS A 232 33.37 -6.09 9.17
C HIS A 232 33.48 -7.34 8.29
N LYS A 233 33.87 -8.50 8.85
CA LYS A 233 33.97 -9.77 8.13
C LYS A 233 32.60 -10.28 7.69
N LEU A 234 31.56 -10.08 8.52
CA LEU A 234 30.17 -10.35 8.15
C LEU A 234 29.71 -9.44 7.01
N TYR A 235 30.01 -8.14 7.07
CA TYR A 235 29.65 -7.19 6.02
C TYR A 235 30.44 -7.40 4.72
N GLN A 236 31.71 -7.82 4.79
CA GLN A 236 32.51 -8.22 3.61
C GLN A 236 31.91 -9.44 2.93
N ARG A 237 31.55 -10.48 3.71
CA ARG A 237 30.82 -11.65 3.23
C ARG A 237 29.51 -11.25 2.56
N GLU A 238 28.70 -10.43 3.22
CA GLU A 238 27.39 -10.04 2.69
C GLU A 238 27.49 -9.14 1.45
N PHE A 239 28.53 -8.31 1.35
CA PHE A 239 28.85 -7.55 0.15
C PHE A 239 29.14 -8.48 -1.04
N VAL A 240 30.02 -9.46 -0.87
CA VAL A 240 30.30 -10.44 -1.93
C VAL A 240 29.06 -11.29 -2.26
N ASN A 241 28.23 -11.63 -1.26
CA ASN A 241 26.96 -12.33 -1.46
C ASN A 241 25.96 -11.53 -2.31
N ARG A 242 25.83 -10.21 -2.04
CA ARG A 242 24.90 -9.32 -2.77
C ARG A 242 25.39 -8.97 -4.17
N VAL A 243 26.67 -8.62 -4.33
CA VAL A 243 27.24 -8.26 -5.64
C VAL A 243 27.46 -9.50 -6.51
N GLY A 244 27.97 -10.57 -5.91
CA GLY A 244 28.46 -11.78 -6.58
C GLY A 244 29.95 -11.68 -6.89
N TYR A 245 30.73 -12.68 -6.46
CA TYR A 245 32.18 -12.72 -6.66
C TYR A 245 32.57 -12.62 -8.15
N ASP A 246 31.93 -13.39 -9.03
CA ASP A 246 32.15 -13.34 -10.49
C ASP A 246 31.94 -11.94 -11.09
N ILE A 247 31.07 -11.12 -10.50
CA ILE A 247 30.80 -9.74 -10.96
C ILE A 247 31.90 -8.80 -10.46
N LEU A 248 32.39 -8.99 -9.23
CA LEU A 248 33.55 -8.27 -8.71
C LEU A 248 34.79 -8.58 -9.54
N GLU A 249 35.07 -9.86 -9.83
CA GLU A 249 36.14 -10.28 -10.74
C GLU A 249 36.06 -9.55 -12.09
N ARG A 250 34.84 -9.50 -12.66
CA ARG A 250 34.59 -8.83 -13.94
C ARG A 250 34.88 -7.33 -13.88
N ILE A 251 34.47 -6.66 -12.80
CA ILE A 251 34.68 -5.21 -12.65
C ILE A 251 36.17 -4.90 -12.48
N PHE A 252 36.90 -5.63 -11.63
CA PHE A 252 38.34 -5.40 -11.42
C PHE A 252 39.15 -5.63 -12.71
N ARG A 253 38.79 -6.64 -13.51
CA ARG A 253 39.46 -6.95 -14.78
C ARG A 253 39.10 -5.99 -15.92
N ASP A 254 37.81 -5.71 -16.10
CA ASP A 254 37.29 -5.05 -17.32
C ASP A 254 37.02 -3.55 -17.10
N GLU A 255 37.01 -3.09 -15.85
CA GLU A 255 36.81 -1.69 -15.43
C GLU A 255 37.81 -1.30 -14.32
N PRO A 256 39.14 -1.44 -14.52
CA PRO A 256 40.16 -1.24 -13.49
C PRO A 256 40.17 0.19 -12.91
N GLN A 257 39.61 1.16 -13.62
CA GLN A 257 39.40 2.50 -13.04
C GLN A 257 38.51 2.51 -11.79
N CYS A 258 37.71 1.46 -11.54
CA CYS A 258 36.83 1.33 -10.38
C CYS A 258 37.51 0.59 -9.20
N GLU A 259 38.73 0.08 -9.37
CA GLU A 259 39.45 -0.75 -8.39
C GLU A 259 39.63 -0.04 -7.04
N GLU A 260 40.13 1.20 -7.05
CA GLU A 260 40.42 1.96 -5.83
C GLU A 260 39.16 2.27 -5.03
N SER A 261 38.11 2.75 -5.70
CA SER A 261 36.86 3.16 -5.04
C SER A 261 36.09 1.98 -4.48
N ILE A 262 36.09 0.82 -5.18
CA ILE A 262 35.45 -0.41 -4.68
C ILE A 262 36.28 -1.05 -3.57
N SER A 263 37.62 -1.05 -3.67
CA SER A 263 38.50 -1.52 -2.58
C SER A 263 38.32 -0.65 -1.33
N TYR A 264 38.28 0.68 -1.46
CA TYR A 264 37.98 1.59 -0.35
C TYR A 264 36.60 1.31 0.28
N LEU A 265 35.56 1.12 -0.53
CA LEU A 265 34.21 0.75 -0.05
C LEU A 265 34.23 -0.57 0.73
N PHE A 266 35.01 -1.55 0.27
CA PHE A 266 35.12 -2.88 0.84
C PHE A 266 35.96 -2.96 2.12
N GLU A 267 37.04 -2.19 2.21
CA GLU A 267 37.97 -2.19 3.36
C GLU A 267 37.58 -1.17 4.45
N ASN A 268 36.88 -0.09 4.09
CA ASN A 268 36.41 0.88 5.06
C ASN A 268 35.16 0.34 5.79
N LYS A 269 35.33 0.02 7.08
CA LYS A 269 34.26 -0.47 7.97
C LYS A 269 32.95 0.30 7.87
N LYS A 270 33.00 1.64 7.84
CA LYS A 270 31.80 2.49 7.80
C LYS A 270 31.18 2.58 6.41
N ALA A 271 32.01 2.69 5.37
CA ALA A 271 31.55 2.70 3.99
C ALA A 271 30.76 1.42 3.68
N LEU A 272 31.32 0.28 4.10
CA LEU A 272 30.70 -1.03 3.95
C LEU A 272 29.44 -1.18 4.82
N ALA A 273 29.47 -0.73 6.07
CA ALA A 273 28.30 -0.69 6.94
C ALA A 273 27.14 0.07 6.29
N TYR A 274 27.38 1.29 5.82
CA TYR A 274 26.36 2.09 5.12
C TYR A 274 25.84 1.40 3.85
N PHE A 275 26.70 0.67 3.11
CA PHE A 275 26.28 -0.07 1.93
C PHE A 275 25.32 -1.22 2.29
N ILE A 276 25.61 -1.97 3.36
CA ILE A 276 24.78 -3.11 3.81
C ILE A 276 23.49 -2.65 4.50
N GLU A 277 23.58 -1.62 5.35
CA GLU A 277 22.51 -1.06 6.18
C GLU A 277 21.56 -0.13 5.40
N THR A 278 21.85 0.17 4.13
CA THR A 278 20.90 0.80 3.21
C THR A 278 19.74 -0.15 2.84
N GLY A 279 19.94 -1.46 2.99
CA GLY A 279 18.96 -2.50 2.67
C GLY A 279 19.32 -3.28 1.41
N VAL A 280 18.29 -3.76 0.71
CA VAL A 280 18.43 -4.60 -0.49
C VAL A 280 18.06 -3.85 -1.78
N ALA A 281 18.42 -4.44 -2.92
CA ALA A 281 18.01 -4.00 -4.25
C ALA A 281 16.48 -4.07 -4.42
N ASP A 282 15.88 -2.96 -4.86
CA ASP A 282 14.47 -2.90 -5.27
C ASP A 282 14.27 -3.56 -6.66
N SER A 283 13.03 -3.63 -7.13
CA SER A 283 12.72 -4.22 -8.43
C SER A 283 13.31 -3.39 -9.58
N GLY A 284 14.38 -3.89 -10.20
CA GLY A 284 15.11 -3.24 -11.29
C GLY A 284 16.47 -2.65 -10.90
N ASP A 285 16.78 -2.57 -9.61
CA ASP A 285 18.07 -2.12 -9.09
C ASP A 285 19.22 -3.07 -9.50
N SER A 286 20.44 -2.53 -9.59
CA SER A 286 21.66 -3.29 -9.90
C SER A 286 22.81 -2.88 -8.98
N TYR A 287 23.35 -3.83 -8.21
CA TYR A 287 24.53 -3.59 -7.37
C TYR A 287 25.74 -3.12 -8.17
N SER A 288 25.94 -3.62 -9.39
CA SER A 288 27.02 -3.13 -10.29
C SER A 288 26.84 -1.66 -10.66
N THR A 289 25.59 -1.19 -10.82
CA THR A 289 25.29 0.23 -11.04
C THR A 289 25.63 1.06 -9.80
N VAL A 290 25.28 0.57 -8.59
CA VAL A 290 25.63 1.23 -7.32
C VAL A 290 27.15 1.41 -7.19
N LEU A 291 27.95 0.40 -7.52
CA LEU A 291 29.42 0.51 -7.44
C LEU A 291 29.98 1.56 -8.41
N LYS A 292 29.49 1.63 -9.66
CA LYS A 292 29.92 2.62 -10.66
C LYS A 292 29.48 4.05 -10.32
N ASN A 293 28.32 4.18 -9.69
CA ASN A 293 27.86 5.45 -9.15
C ASN A 293 28.75 5.93 -7.99
N PHE A 294 29.12 5.01 -7.09
CA PHE A 294 30.01 5.31 -5.98
C PHE A 294 31.39 5.73 -6.48
N ASP A 295 31.95 5.01 -7.45
CA ASP A 295 33.18 5.36 -8.16
C ASP A 295 33.11 6.78 -8.78
N SER A 296 32.01 7.11 -9.44
CA SER A 296 31.80 8.42 -10.08
C SER A 296 31.76 9.57 -9.06
N ILE A 297 31.19 9.35 -7.87
CA ILE A 297 31.21 10.33 -6.78
C ILE A 297 32.62 10.39 -6.13
N TYR A 298 33.18 9.23 -5.80
CA TYR A 298 34.47 9.10 -5.12
C TYR A 298 35.58 9.83 -5.88
N LYS A 299 35.71 9.61 -7.20
CA LYS A 299 36.73 10.26 -8.04
C LYS A 299 36.71 11.79 -8.04
N LYS A 300 35.57 12.41 -7.70
CA LYS A 300 35.44 13.88 -7.64
C LYS A 300 35.53 14.42 -6.21
N TYR A 301 35.26 13.60 -5.20
CA TYR A 301 35.08 14.02 -3.80
C TYR A 301 35.87 13.19 -2.77
N GLU A 302 36.85 12.41 -3.22
CA GLU A 302 37.66 11.48 -2.43
C GLU A 302 38.12 12.04 -1.08
N ASP A 303 38.86 13.15 -1.07
CA ASP A 303 39.38 13.78 0.16
C ASP A 303 38.25 14.11 1.14
N GLN A 304 37.16 14.72 0.65
CA GLN A 304 36.00 15.09 1.46
C GLN A 304 35.23 13.87 1.99
N ILE A 305 35.23 12.77 1.26
CA ILE A 305 34.59 11.50 1.63
C ILE A 305 35.46 10.72 2.64
N LYS A 306 36.78 10.86 2.57
CA LYS A 306 37.72 10.31 3.55
C LYS A 306 37.71 11.10 4.87
N ASP A 307 37.50 12.41 4.81
CA ASP A 307 37.53 13.31 5.98
C ASP A 307 36.18 13.47 6.71
N ASP A 308 35.02 13.38 6.03
CA ASP A 308 33.69 13.57 6.65
C ASP A 308 32.81 12.31 6.56
N ASP A 309 32.49 11.77 7.74
CA ASP A 309 31.66 10.57 7.94
C ASP A 309 30.25 10.66 7.34
N PHE A 310 29.65 11.85 7.40
CA PHE A 310 28.34 12.07 6.80
C PHE A 310 28.45 12.17 5.28
N LEU A 311 29.51 12.75 4.72
CA LEU A 311 29.73 12.77 3.28
C LEU A 311 30.01 11.36 2.74
N LEU A 312 30.69 10.50 3.50
CA LEU A 312 30.80 9.07 3.20
C LEU A 312 29.42 8.39 3.16
N LYS A 313 28.59 8.59 4.20
CA LYS A 313 27.21 8.06 4.24
C LYS A 313 26.38 8.57 3.05
N LEU A 314 26.49 9.86 2.74
CA LEU A 314 25.76 10.51 1.64
C LEU A 314 26.21 9.97 0.26
N ALA A 315 27.51 9.73 0.06
CA ALA A 315 28.03 9.17 -1.19
C ALA A 315 27.51 7.75 -1.44
N VAL A 316 27.58 6.88 -0.43
CA VAL A 316 27.08 5.50 -0.50
C VAL A 316 25.56 5.47 -0.72
N THR A 317 24.78 6.27 0.03
CA THR A 317 23.31 6.28 -0.09
C THR A 317 22.80 6.95 -1.36
N THR A 318 23.49 7.96 -1.89
CA THR A 318 23.19 8.54 -3.22
C THR A 318 23.45 7.53 -4.33
N SER A 319 24.55 6.77 -4.24
CA SER A 319 24.87 5.70 -5.19
C SER A 319 23.79 4.61 -5.23
N TRP A 320 23.25 4.28 -4.06
CA TRP A 320 22.13 3.36 -3.87
C TRP A 320 20.78 3.89 -4.38
N ALA A 321 20.49 5.18 -4.21
CA ALA A 321 19.29 5.79 -4.79
C ALA A 321 19.31 5.75 -6.33
N PHE A 322 20.50 5.73 -6.93
CA PHE A 322 20.72 5.66 -8.37
C PHE A 322 21.06 4.23 -8.85
N ALA A 323 20.73 3.19 -8.08
CA ALA A 323 20.86 1.78 -8.50
C ALA A 323 20.17 1.48 -9.84
N GLN A 324 19.23 2.34 -10.23
CA GLN A 324 18.69 2.51 -11.58
C GLN A 324 18.61 4.02 -11.92
N ASN A 325 18.46 4.35 -13.21
CA ASN A 325 18.32 5.75 -13.66
C ASN A 325 17.08 6.42 -13.05
N ILE A 326 17.28 7.59 -12.43
CA ILE A 326 16.19 8.48 -12.00
C ILE A 326 15.83 9.43 -13.14
N TYR A 327 14.53 9.69 -13.32
CA TYR A 327 13.98 10.66 -14.28
C TYR A 327 13.04 11.64 -13.56
N PHE A 328 12.73 12.78 -14.20
CA PHE A 328 11.66 13.65 -13.74
C PHE A 328 10.32 12.91 -13.82
N TRP A 329 9.47 13.00 -12.79
CA TRP A 329 8.31 12.10 -12.65
C TRP A 329 7.32 12.07 -13.84
N ALA A 330 7.27 13.13 -14.65
CA ALA A 330 6.38 13.27 -15.80
C ALA A 330 6.94 12.77 -17.15
N ASN A 331 8.22 12.38 -17.23
CA ASN A 331 8.87 11.95 -18.48
C ASN A 331 9.99 10.93 -18.22
N HIS A 332 10.62 10.40 -19.28
CA HIS A 332 11.70 9.41 -19.18
C HIS A 332 12.80 9.67 -20.22
N TYR A 333 13.08 10.94 -20.53
CA TYR A 333 14.04 11.33 -21.57
C TYR A 333 15.46 11.49 -20.99
N ASP A 334 15.61 12.34 -19.98
CA ASP A 334 16.91 12.65 -19.38
C ASP A 334 17.07 11.98 -18.01
N ALA A 335 18.00 11.03 -17.93
CA ALA A 335 18.43 10.45 -16.67
C ALA A 335 19.21 11.49 -15.86
N GLN A 336 18.93 11.57 -14.56
CA GLN A 336 19.63 12.47 -13.65
C GLN A 336 21.07 12.01 -13.40
N ASN A 337 21.99 12.94 -13.19
CA ASN A 337 23.37 12.63 -12.86
C ASN A 337 23.53 12.38 -11.34
N VAL A 338 24.20 11.28 -10.97
CA VAL A 338 24.37 10.87 -9.57
C VAL A 338 25.35 11.76 -8.78
N VAL A 339 26.38 12.29 -9.45
CA VAL A 339 27.40 13.14 -8.83
C VAL A 339 26.83 14.54 -8.56
N GLU A 340 26.07 15.10 -9.51
CA GLU A 340 25.29 16.33 -9.29
C GLU A 340 24.28 16.17 -8.14
N ARG A 341 23.63 15.01 -8.00
CA ARG A 341 22.70 14.77 -6.88
C ARG A 341 23.44 14.81 -5.54
N PHE A 342 24.59 14.13 -5.46
CA PHE A 342 25.46 14.18 -4.27
C PHE A 342 25.87 15.62 -3.97
N GLU A 343 26.30 16.38 -4.97
CA GLU A 343 26.67 17.80 -4.84
C GLU A 343 25.55 18.67 -4.27
N ILE A 344 24.32 18.51 -4.75
CA ILE A 344 23.16 19.27 -4.28
C ILE A 344 22.91 19.04 -2.78
N TYR A 345 22.89 17.77 -2.33
CA TYR A 345 22.65 17.45 -0.92
C TYR A 345 23.87 17.71 -0.02
N LYS A 346 25.10 17.58 -0.54
CA LYS A 346 26.32 18.06 0.13
C LYS A 346 26.24 19.56 0.38
N ASP A 347 25.85 20.32 -0.64
CA ASP A 347 25.76 21.78 -0.56
C ASP A 347 24.65 22.22 0.42
N PHE A 348 23.50 21.55 0.44
CA PHE A 348 22.45 21.80 1.42
C PHE A 348 22.92 21.65 2.88
N VAL A 349 23.88 20.77 3.17
CA VAL A 349 24.43 20.57 4.53
C VAL A 349 25.73 21.32 4.83
N THR A 350 26.35 21.96 3.84
CA THR A 350 27.65 22.67 3.99
C THR A 350 27.58 24.17 3.70
N VAL A 351 26.59 24.63 2.92
CA VAL A 351 26.46 26.03 2.50
C VAL A 351 25.26 26.67 3.21
N THR A 352 25.51 27.69 4.03
CA THR A 352 24.52 28.28 4.94
C THR A 352 24.13 29.73 4.61
N ASP A 353 24.76 30.34 3.60
CA ASP A 353 24.64 31.77 3.28
C ASP A 353 23.85 32.07 1.99
N GLN A 354 23.16 31.06 1.42
CA GLN A 354 22.39 31.20 0.18
C GLN A 354 20.89 31.23 0.44
N GLU A 355 20.12 31.79 -0.50
CA GLU A 355 18.66 31.88 -0.38
C GLU A 355 18.00 30.50 -0.26
N TRP A 356 18.57 29.48 -0.93
CA TRP A 356 18.16 28.08 -0.86
C TRP A 356 18.73 27.28 0.34
N SER A 357 19.63 27.86 1.14
CA SER A 357 20.26 27.15 2.26
C SER A 357 19.25 26.68 3.30
N TRP A 358 19.44 25.45 3.79
CA TRP A 358 18.67 24.85 4.87
C TRP A 358 19.02 25.50 6.23
N LYS A 359 18.09 25.38 7.18
CA LYS A 359 18.28 25.75 8.59
C LYS A 359 19.05 24.66 9.33
N ALA A 360 19.67 25.01 10.45
CA ALA A 360 20.42 24.05 11.28
C ALA A 360 19.60 22.80 11.67
N SER A 361 18.31 22.94 11.99
CA SER A 361 17.41 21.83 12.33
C SER A 361 17.09 20.91 11.14
N GLU A 362 17.01 21.47 9.92
CA GLU A 362 16.79 20.71 8.68
C GLU A 362 18.04 19.89 8.33
N ILE A 363 19.23 20.50 8.50
CA ILE A 363 20.54 19.82 8.35
C ILE A 363 20.70 18.71 9.40
N GLU A 364 20.38 18.97 10.67
CA GLU A 364 20.46 17.99 11.76
C GLU A 364 19.50 16.81 11.53
N PHE A 365 18.24 17.09 11.16
CA PHE A 365 17.25 16.07 10.83
C PHE A 365 17.74 15.15 9.70
N PHE A 366 18.30 15.72 8.63
CA PHE A 366 18.82 14.96 7.49
C PHE A 366 20.08 14.16 7.84
N LYS A 367 21.03 14.76 8.57
CA LYS A 367 22.26 14.07 9.02
C LYS A 367 21.95 12.87 9.92
N ASN A 368 20.90 12.96 10.76
CA ASN A 368 20.46 11.92 11.68
C ASN A 368 19.57 10.83 11.04
N GLN A 369 19.32 10.85 9.73
CA GLN A 369 18.63 9.75 9.03
C GLN A 369 19.53 8.51 8.89
N SER A 370 18.91 7.33 8.94
CA SER A 370 19.55 6.05 8.60
C SER A 370 19.82 5.93 7.09
N PRO A 371 20.75 5.08 6.65
CA PRO A 371 21.07 4.91 5.23
C PRO A 371 19.85 4.52 4.37
N ALA A 372 18.97 3.65 4.87
CA ALA A 372 17.73 3.28 4.18
C ALA A 372 16.75 4.45 3.99
N MET A 373 16.62 5.36 4.98
CA MET A 373 15.79 6.57 4.86
C MET A 373 16.44 7.63 3.94
N LEU A 374 17.77 7.69 3.90
CA LEU A 374 18.51 8.51 2.94
C LEU A 374 18.31 8.00 1.51
N LYS A 375 18.38 6.68 1.22
CA LYS A 375 18.06 6.12 -0.11
C LYS A 375 16.68 6.60 -0.60
N TYR A 376 15.67 6.53 0.28
CA TYR A 376 14.30 6.93 -0.04
C TYR A 376 14.18 8.41 -0.38
N THR A 377 14.85 9.28 0.39
CA THR A 377 14.88 10.74 0.17
C THR A 377 15.65 11.13 -1.11
N LEU A 378 16.81 10.52 -1.34
CA LEU A 378 17.73 10.89 -2.43
C LEU A 378 17.21 10.49 -3.81
N ASN A 379 16.30 9.52 -3.86
CA ASN A 379 15.59 9.02 -5.04
C ASN A 379 14.52 10.01 -5.59
N SER A 380 14.66 11.30 -5.28
CA SER A 380 13.70 12.35 -5.65
C SER A 380 13.59 12.54 -7.17
N ARG A 381 12.37 12.40 -7.71
CA ARG A 381 12.06 12.44 -9.15
C ARG A 381 11.94 13.86 -9.71
N GLN A 382 12.96 14.66 -9.41
CA GLN A 382 13.14 16.05 -9.84
C GLN A 382 14.37 16.17 -10.76
N ASN A 383 14.42 17.20 -11.60
CA ASN A 383 15.64 17.51 -12.34
C ASN A 383 16.66 18.12 -11.38
N ASN A 384 17.90 17.63 -11.40
CA ASN A 384 19.00 18.12 -10.55
C ASN A 384 19.14 19.65 -10.59
N ASP A 385 19.14 20.22 -11.80
CA ASP A 385 19.32 21.65 -12.04
C ASP A 385 18.22 22.53 -11.43
N GLU A 386 17.05 21.97 -11.09
CA GLU A 386 15.94 22.71 -10.48
C GLU A 386 15.86 22.60 -8.94
N ILE A 387 16.55 21.66 -8.27
CA ILE A 387 16.31 21.39 -6.83
C ILE A 387 16.66 22.60 -5.94
N LYS A 388 17.79 23.27 -6.21
CA LYS A 388 18.17 24.50 -5.47
C LYS A 388 17.28 25.69 -5.79
N TRP A 389 16.80 25.80 -7.03
CA TRP A 389 15.79 26.80 -7.41
C TRP A 389 14.46 26.54 -6.67
N PHE A 390 14.04 25.28 -6.57
CA PHE A 390 12.79 24.92 -5.93
C PHE A 390 12.85 25.16 -4.42
N ALA A 391 13.97 24.85 -3.75
CA ALA A 391 14.20 25.19 -2.35
C ALA A 391 14.07 26.70 -2.06
N ASP A 392 14.67 27.55 -2.90
CA ASP A 392 14.51 29.01 -2.83
C ASP A 392 13.04 29.43 -3.06
N TYR A 393 12.43 28.94 -4.13
CA TYR A 393 11.04 29.25 -4.47
C TYR A 393 10.05 28.87 -3.35
N ILE A 394 10.20 27.68 -2.76
CA ILE A 394 9.40 27.22 -1.61
C ILE A 394 9.54 28.19 -0.44
N LYS A 395 10.77 28.54 -0.07
CA LYS A 395 11.12 29.33 1.12
C LYS A 395 10.75 30.81 0.97
N ASN A 396 11.16 31.43 -0.12
CA ASN A 396 11.16 32.89 -0.30
C ASN A 396 10.00 33.42 -1.17
N VAL A 397 9.37 32.57 -2.01
CA VAL A 397 8.18 32.95 -2.80
C VAL A 397 6.89 32.34 -2.23
N LYS A 398 6.94 31.08 -1.77
CA LYS A 398 5.78 30.33 -1.24
C LYS A 398 5.74 30.24 0.29
N GLY A 399 6.59 30.99 0.98
CA GLY A 399 6.53 31.15 2.45
C GLY A 399 6.79 29.87 3.25
N ASN A 400 7.54 28.92 2.71
CA ASN A 400 7.75 27.56 3.23
C ASN A 400 6.49 26.65 3.18
N SER A 401 5.54 26.91 2.28
CA SER A 401 4.39 26.02 2.15
C SER A 401 4.81 24.62 1.69
N MET A 402 4.42 23.62 2.48
CA MET A 402 4.55 22.19 2.19
C MET A 402 3.26 21.59 1.61
N ASN A 403 2.28 22.44 1.26
CA ASN A 403 0.99 22.02 0.72
C ASN A 403 1.04 21.97 -0.81
N GLY A 404 0.97 20.78 -1.42
CA GLY A 404 1.02 20.61 -2.88
C GLY A 404 -0.04 21.42 -3.64
N TYR A 405 -1.22 21.65 -3.04
CA TYR A 405 -2.27 22.50 -3.59
C TYR A 405 -1.90 23.98 -3.72
N ASP A 406 -0.86 24.46 -3.03
CA ASP A 406 -0.38 25.84 -3.16
C ASP A 406 0.51 26.02 -4.41
N TYR A 407 0.84 24.93 -5.11
CA TYR A 407 1.70 24.89 -6.29
C TYR A 407 0.98 24.34 -7.53
N VAL A 408 0.01 23.44 -7.34
CA VAL A 408 -0.75 22.76 -8.40
C VAL A 408 -2.22 22.75 -8.02
N GLU A 409 -3.06 23.45 -8.79
CA GLU A 409 -4.52 23.41 -8.66
C GLU A 409 -5.07 22.10 -9.24
N TYR A 410 -6.23 21.63 -8.75
CA TYR A 410 -6.87 20.44 -9.30
C TYR A 410 -7.57 20.78 -10.63
N LYS A 411 -6.91 20.50 -11.76
CA LYS A 411 -7.39 20.78 -13.13
C LYS A 411 -7.34 19.53 -14.02
N GLY A 412 -7.79 19.70 -15.27
CA GLY A 412 -7.76 18.63 -16.28
C GLY A 412 -6.33 18.20 -16.64
N VAL A 413 -6.21 17.02 -17.24
CA VAL A 413 -4.92 16.48 -17.68
C VAL A 413 -4.51 17.14 -19.00
N TYR A 414 -3.42 17.90 -18.99
CA TYR A 414 -2.79 18.50 -20.16
C TYR A 414 -1.31 18.08 -20.27
N PRO A 415 -0.72 18.04 -21.48
CA PRO A 415 0.70 17.72 -21.63
C PRO A 415 1.59 18.79 -21.00
N PHE A 416 2.56 18.38 -20.16
CA PHE A 416 3.54 19.28 -19.56
C PHE A 416 4.61 19.81 -20.54
N THR A 417 4.62 19.32 -21.78
CA THR A 417 5.57 19.66 -22.85
C THR A 417 5.03 20.73 -23.81
N GLN A 418 3.95 21.43 -23.44
CA GLN A 418 3.29 22.45 -24.27
C GLN A 418 4.26 23.58 -24.67
N PRO A 419 4.44 23.88 -25.97
CA PRO A 419 5.46 24.82 -26.44
C PRO A 419 5.43 26.22 -25.82
N GLN A 420 4.26 26.74 -25.40
CA GLN A 420 4.19 28.09 -24.79
C GLN A 420 4.94 28.23 -23.44
N TYR A 421 5.42 27.13 -22.86
CA TYR A 421 6.22 27.12 -21.64
C TYR A 421 7.74 27.06 -21.89
N TYR A 422 8.17 26.77 -23.12
CA TYR A 422 9.55 26.43 -23.48
C TYR A 422 10.06 27.26 -24.65
N GLY A 423 11.35 27.12 -24.97
CA GLY A 423 12.00 27.81 -26.08
C GLY A 423 12.36 29.28 -25.80
N LYS A 424 13.27 29.80 -26.63
CA LYS A 424 13.87 31.14 -26.47
C LYS A 424 12.84 32.26 -26.58
N GLU A 425 11.79 32.05 -27.37
CA GLU A 425 10.69 33.01 -27.52
C GLU A 425 9.85 33.17 -26.24
N ASN A 426 9.79 32.16 -25.38
CA ASN A 426 9.01 32.20 -24.13
C ASN A 426 9.88 32.42 -22.88
N PHE A 427 11.20 32.19 -22.94
CA PHE A 427 12.10 32.28 -21.78
C PHE A 427 11.93 33.59 -20.99
N ALA A 428 11.98 34.75 -21.64
CA ALA A 428 11.88 36.05 -20.96
C ALA A 428 10.58 36.26 -20.17
N LYS A 429 9.47 35.63 -20.60
CA LYS A 429 8.18 35.68 -19.89
C LYS A 429 8.25 34.85 -18.61
N TRP A 430 8.80 33.64 -18.68
CA TRP A 430 8.85 32.73 -17.53
C TRP A 430 9.96 33.09 -16.55
N ASP A 431 11.09 33.59 -17.05
CA ASP A 431 12.16 34.15 -16.23
C ASP A 431 11.66 35.34 -15.38
N ALA A 432 10.86 36.23 -15.95
CA ALA A 432 10.26 37.34 -15.21
C ALA A 432 9.29 36.92 -14.09
N LYS A 433 8.75 35.69 -14.13
CA LYS A 433 7.84 35.15 -13.09
C LYS A 433 8.56 34.23 -12.08
N TYR A 434 9.55 33.47 -12.54
CA TYR A 434 10.16 32.37 -11.80
C TYR A 434 11.67 32.54 -11.54
N ASN A 435 12.31 33.59 -12.07
CA ASN A 435 13.73 33.89 -11.90
C ASN A 435 14.65 32.70 -12.26
N LEU A 436 14.42 32.17 -13.46
CA LEU A 436 15.04 30.95 -14.01
C LEU A 436 16.53 31.18 -14.34
N SER A 437 16.88 32.37 -14.81
CA SER A 437 18.24 32.76 -15.17
C SER A 437 19.18 32.79 -13.97
N LYS A 438 18.69 33.17 -12.77
CA LYS A 438 19.46 33.11 -11.50
C LYS A 438 20.03 31.72 -11.21
N TYR A 439 19.38 30.66 -11.68
CA TYR A 439 19.78 29.27 -11.48
C TYR A 439 20.25 28.57 -12.77
N ASN A 440 20.43 29.33 -13.86
CA ASN A 440 20.79 28.80 -15.19
C ASN A 440 19.83 27.71 -15.72
N ILE A 441 18.53 27.79 -15.39
CA ILE A 441 17.56 26.77 -15.83
C ILE A 441 17.35 26.84 -17.34
N ASN A 442 17.83 25.82 -18.05
CA ASN A 442 17.62 25.69 -19.50
C ASN A 442 16.16 25.28 -19.82
N THR A 443 15.51 26.03 -20.71
CA THR A 443 14.13 25.79 -21.18
C THR A 443 14.04 25.54 -22.69
N ASP A 444 15.17 25.39 -23.41
CA ASP A 444 15.18 25.24 -24.88
C ASP A 444 14.55 23.92 -25.35
N ASP A 445 14.61 22.85 -24.55
CA ASP A 445 13.99 21.57 -24.84
C ASP A 445 12.70 21.38 -24.03
N ASN A 446 11.57 21.21 -24.72
CA ASN A 446 10.27 20.96 -24.11
C ASN A 446 10.03 19.49 -23.74
N ASN A 447 10.93 18.58 -24.11
CA ASN A 447 10.88 17.19 -23.66
C ASN A 447 11.36 17.08 -22.20
N LYS A 448 12.33 17.91 -21.78
CA LYS A 448 12.74 18.06 -20.37
C LYS A 448 11.71 18.88 -19.60
N VAL A 449 10.68 18.21 -19.08
CA VAL A 449 9.61 18.82 -18.28
C VAL A 449 10.19 19.52 -17.05
N ARG A 450 9.69 20.74 -16.78
CA ARG A 450 10.14 21.64 -15.72
C ARG A 450 9.07 21.87 -14.67
N TRP A 451 9.47 22.13 -13.43
CA TRP A 451 8.54 22.34 -12.31
C TRP A 451 7.66 23.58 -12.50
N TYR A 452 8.21 24.69 -13.01
CA TYR A 452 7.39 25.88 -13.28
C TYR A 452 6.30 25.60 -14.33
N ALA A 453 6.57 24.75 -15.33
CA ALA A 453 5.57 24.35 -16.32
C ALA A 453 4.47 23.49 -15.69
N VAL A 454 4.80 22.60 -14.75
CA VAL A 454 3.80 21.86 -13.95
C VAL A 454 2.90 22.83 -13.16
N MET A 455 3.47 23.87 -12.53
CA MET A 455 2.72 24.88 -11.76
C MET A 455 1.84 25.82 -12.60
N GLU A 456 2.07 25.93 -13.91
CA GLU A 456 1.27 26.76 -14.82
C GLU A 456 0.23 25.97 -15.62
N ILE A 457 0.46 24.66 -15.79
CA ILE A 457 -0.43 23.74 -16.51
C ILE A 457 -1.41 23.07 -15.55
N ASP A 458 -1.03 22.96 -14.28
CA ASP A 458 -1.73 22.25 -13.21
C ASP A 458 -1.94 20.76 -13.51
N GLY A 459 -2.77 20.07 -12.72
CA GLY A 459 -3.08 18.67 -13.01
C GLY A 459 -4.05 18.03 -12.03
N VAL A 460 -4.13 16.70 -12.13
CA VAL A 460 -4.96 15.86 -11.25
C VAL A 460 -4.14 15.36 -10.05
N CYS A 461 -4.74 14.51 -9.21
CA CYS A 461 -4.15 13.95 -7.99
C CYS A 461 -2.70 13.44 -8.13
N GLY A 462 -2.33 12.84 -9.26
CA GLY A 462 -0.95 12.40 -9.51
C GLY A 462 0.09 13.53 -9.50
N ALA A 463 -0.20 14.66 -10.15
CA ALA A 463 0.70 15.82 -10.17
C ALA A 463 0.83 16.45 -8.77
N ILE A 464 -0.29 16.56 -8.06
CA ILE A 464 -0.36 17.08 -6.68
C ILE A 464 0.44 16.16 -5.74
N ALA A 465 0.29 14.84 -5.86
CA ALA A 465 1.01 13.87 -5.04
C ALA A 465 2.54 13.91 -5.27
N LYS A 466 2.99 13.94 -6.53
CA LYS A 466 4.41 14.09 -6.88
C LYS A 466 4.98 15.44 -6.41
N THR A 467 4.14 16.47 -6.34
CA THR A 467 4.53 17.77 -5.78
C THR A 467 4.74 17.67 -4.26
N TYR A 468 3.81 17.04 -3.51
CA TYR A 468 4.00 16.82 -2.06
C TYR A 468 5.29 16.08 -1.72
N THR A 469 5.68 15.05 -2.49
CA THR A 469 6.93 14.32 -2.22
C THR A 469 8.16 15.15 -2.55
N ALA A 470 8.16 15.82 -3.70
CA ALA A 470 9.24 16.72 -4.09
C ALA A 470 9.47 17.86 -3.07
N LEU A 471 8.40 18.40 -2.46
CA LEU A 471 8.50 19.38 -1.39
C LEU A 471 9.24 18.83 -0.15
N GLN A 472 8.97 17.58 0.27
CA GLN A 472 9.67 16.95 1.40
C GLN A 472 11.13 16.63 1.05
N GLU A 473 11.35 15.97 -0.09
CA GLU A 473 12.65 15.50 -0.54
C GLU A 473 13.66 16.66 -0.71
N THR A 474 13.19 17.83 -1.17
CA THR A 474 13.98 19.06 -1.32
C THR A 474 14.53 19.61 0.01
N PHE A 475 13.92 19.25 1.13
CA PHE A 475 14.37 19.58 2.49
C PHE A 475 14.86 18.34 3.27
N GLY A 476 15.30 17.30 2.56
CA GLY A 476 15.91 16.12 3.18
C GLY A 476 14.93 15.22 3.95
N ARG A 477 13.62 15.38 3.75
CA ARG A 477 12.60 14.60 4.47
C ARG A 477 12.17 13.38 3.65
N PRO A 478 12.21 12.15 4.22
CA PRO A 478 11.72 10.94 3.58
C PRO A 478 10.24 11.06 3.18
N SER A 479 9.91 10.67 1.96
CA SER A 479 8.53 10.69 1.44
C SER A 479 8.37 9.74 0.24
N GLY A 480 7.13 9.45 -0.14
CA GLY A 480 6.85 8.66 -1.35
C GLY A 480 5.41 8.79 -1.82
N VAL A 481 5.13 8.37 -3.05
CA VAL A 481 3.77 8.45 -3.62
C VAL A 481 3.04 7.13 -3.41
N LEU A 482 1.79 7.25 -2.99
CA LEU A 482 0.89 6.14 -2.72
C LEU A 482 -0.20 6.04 -3.79
N ASN A 483 -0.40 4.81 -4.27
CA ASN A 483 -1.54 4.45 -5.09
C ASN A 483 -2.75 4.12 -4.20
N GLN A 484 -3.88 4.78 -4.46
CA GLN A 484 -5.18 4.52 -3.85
C GLN A 484 -6.22 4.16 -4.95
N PRO A 485 -7.38 3.57 -4.61
CA PRO A 485 -8.42 3.26 -5.59
C PRO A 485 -8.90 4.48 -6.38
N GLY A 486 -8.44 4.61 -7.63
CA GLY A 486 -8.76 5.74 -8.51
C GLY A 486 -8.04 7.05 -8.19
N HIS A 487 -7.04 7.04 -7.30
CA HIS A 487 -6.43 8.26 -6.76
C HIS A 487 -4.93 8.08 -6.44
N ALA A 488 -4.19 9.18 -6.36
CA ALA A 488 -2.79 9.19 -5.95
C ALA A 488 -2.63 10.13 -4.75
N ALA A 489 -2.01 9.62 -3.68
CA ALA A 489 -1.76 10.31 -2.43
C ALA A 489 -0.26 10.34 -2.15
N SER A 490 0.18 11.01 -1.08
CA SER A 490 1.61 11.03 -0.70
C SER A 490 1.80 10.67 0.76
N LEU A 491 2.80 9.84 1.01
CA LEU A 491 3.31 9.49 2.31
C LEU A 491 4.38 10.52 2.69
N ILE A 492 4.20 11.24 3.80
CA ILE A 492 5.14 12.26 4.27
C ILE A 492 5.57 12.01 5.71
N CYS A 493 6.86 12.26 5.99
CA CYS A 493 7.48 12.18 7.31
C CYS A 493 7.63 13.59 7.91
N ASN A 494 7.20 13.79 9.17
CA ASN A 494 7.42 15.05 9.89
C ASN A 494 8.77 15.06 10.64
N GLU A 495 9.11 16.18 11.28
CA GLU A 495 10.37 16.34 12.02
C GLU A 495 10.49 15.42 13.25
N ASN A 496 9.36 14.99 13.83
CA ASN A 496 9.32 13.98 14.90
C ASN A 496 9.51 12.54 14.38
N ARG A 497 9.68 12.36 13.07
CA ARG A 497 9.67 11.06 12.37
C ARG A 497 8.36 10.30 12.53
N GLU A 498 7.24 11.00 12.35
CA GLU A 498 5.89 10.44 12.30
C GLU A 498 5.33 10.57 10.88
N TRP A 499 4.59 9.55 10.46
CA TRP A 499 4.14 9.40 9.07
C TRP A 499 2.66 9.73 8.91
N SER A 500 2.33 10.46 7.84
CA SER A 500 0.95 10.79 7.47
C SER A 500 0.71 10.63 5.97
N ILE A 501 -0.56 10.44 5.58
CA ILE A 501 -0.98 10.48 4.19
C ILE A 501 -1.59 11.86 3.91
N VAL A 502 -1.07 12.55 2.90
CA VAL A 502 -1.63 13.80 2.36
C VAL A 502 -2.17 13.58 0.97
N ASN A 503 -3.10 14.46 0.54
CA ASN A 503 -3.98 14.19 -0.60
C ASN A 503 -4.70 12.83 -0.42
N ASP A 504 -5.22 12.54 0.77
CA ASP A 504 -5.83 11.25 1.11
C ASP A 504 -7.33 11.21 0.78
N VAL A 505 -7.80 10.15 0.12
CA VAL A 505 -9.25 9.88 -0.07
C VAL A 505 -9.68 8.49 0.39
N SER A 506 -8.74 7.61 0.80
CA SER A 506 -9.02 6.19 1.10
C SER A 506 -8.38 5.65 2.38
N GLY A 507 -7.50 6.40 3.01
CA GLY A 507 -6.80 6.02 4.24
C GLY A 507 -5.74 4.92 4.06
N TRP A 508 -5.08 4.61 5.17
CA TRP A 508 -4.07 3.54 5.28
C TRP A 508 -4.55 2.18 4.78
N THR A 509 -5.83 1.85 5.00
CA THR A 509 -6.42 0.54 4.70
C THR A 509 -6.56 0.24 3.20
N ALA A 510 -6.36 1.25 2.34
CA ALA A 510 -6.43 1.10 0.89
C ALA A 510 -5.20 1.67 0.16
N SER A 511 -4.15 2.04 0.90
CA SER A 511 -2.95 2.66 0.36
C SER A 511 -1.81 1.67 0.18
N ARG A 512 -1.07 1.80 -0.91
CA ARG A 512 0.18 1.06 -1.21
C ARG A 512 1.16 1.99 -1.90
N ASP A 513 2.44 1.70 -1.77
CA ASP A 513 3.49 2.40 -2.53
C ASP A 513 3.24 2.29 -4.04
N GLU A 514 3.40 3.42 -4.75
CA GLU A 514 3.22 3.48 -6.21
C GLU A 514 4.49 3.03 -6.94
N MET A 515 5.66 3.21 -6.34
CA MET A 515 6.94 3.24 -7.08
C MET A 515 7.76 1.95 -6.96
N GLY A 516 7.43 1.07 -6.01
CA GLY A 516 8.13 -0.18 -5.73
C GLY A 516 9.36 -0.02 -4.83
N GLN A 517 9.39 1.01 -3.97
CA GLN A 517 10.63 1.55 -3.38
C GLN A 517 10.52 1.87 -1.87
N MET A 518 9.68 1.15 -1.12
CA MET A 518 9.59 1.29 0.34
C MET A 518 10.97 1.06 1.01
N PRO A 519 11.36 1.80 2.07
CA PRO A 519 12.61 1.56 2.78
C PRO A 519 12.73 0.11 3.26
N LEU A 520 13.94 -0.46 3.18
CA LEU A 520 14.24 -1.89 3.39
C LEU A 520 13.46 -2.86 2.48
N ALA A 521 12.79 -2.37 1.42
CA ALA A 521 11.80 -3.08 0.62
C ALA A 521 10.61 -3.67 1.42
N TRP A 522 10.42 -3.29 2.68
CA TRP A 522 9.41 -3.88 3.56
C TRP A 522 7.98 -3.57 3.09
N GLY A 523 7.19 -4.62 2.87
CA GLY A 523 5.86 -4.52 2.27
C GLY A 523 5.85 -4.65 0.75
N MET A 524 7.01 -4.83 0.10
CA MET A 524 7.16 -5.06 -1.35
C MET A 524 7.48 -6.51 -1.71
N GLN A 525 7.66 -7.40 -0.74
CA GLN A 525 7.88 -8.82 -0.97
C GLN A 525 6.60 -9.48 -1.52
N SER A 526 6.76 -10.53 -2.33
CA SER A 526 5.66 -11.25 -3.00
C SER A 526 4.66 -11.94 -2.06
N TRP A 527 4.99 -12.04 -0.77
CA TRP A 527 4.15 -12.59 0.28
C TRP A 527 3.35 -11.53 1.07
N ASN A 528 3.63 -10.25 0.88
CA ASN A 528 2.86 -9.19 1.55
C ASN A 528 1.49 -9.00 0.89
N SER A 529 0.55 -8.50 1.69
CA SER A 529 -0.70 -7.94 1.19
C SER A 529 -0.45 -6.65 0.38
N ASN A 530 -1.31 -6.39 -0.60
CA ASN A 530 -1.22 -5.26 -1.55
C ASN A 530 -1.60 -3.90 -0.91
N ARG A 531 -1.00 -3.58 0.25
CA ARG A 531 -1.34 -2.46 1.16
C ARG A 531 -0.10 -1.92 1.89
N SER A 532 1.02 -1.80 1.19
CA SER A 532 2.35 -1.59 1.78
C SER A 532 2.53 -0.30 2.58
N ALA A 533 1.66 0.72 2.43
CA ALA A 533 1.85 2.02 3.07
C ALA A 533 2.03 1.94 4.60
N SER A 534 1.29 1.04 5.27
CA SER A 534 1.40 0.88 6.73
C SER A 534 2.65 0.12 7.20
N TYR A 535 3.51 -0.39 6.30
CA TYR A 535 4.81 -0.96 6.70
C TYR A 535 5.82 0.14 7.09
N ILE A 536 5.61 1.39 6.67
CA ILE A 536 6.56 2.48 6.97
C ILE A 536 6.71 2.74 8.47
N VAL A 537 5.64 2.59 9.27
CA VAL A 537 5.69 2.87 10.72
C VAL A 537 6.43 1.77 11.49
N LEU A 538 6.39 0.53 11.00
CA LEU A 538 7.24 -0.55 11.48
C LEU A 538 8.72 -0.26 11.14
N THR A 539 8.97 0.12 9.88
CA THR A 539 10.31 0.43 9.38
C THR A 539 10.93 1.63 10.12
N GLN A 540 10.14 2.67 10.40
CA GLN A 540 10.55 3.81 11.20
C GLN A 540 10.89 3.41 12.63
N ASN A 541 10.04 2.62 13.29
CA ASN A 541 10.30 2.15 14.66
C ASN A 541 11.59 1.31 14.75
N VAL A 542 11.85 0.47 13.76
CA VAL A 542 13.10 -0.30 13.64
C VAL A 542 14.31 0.61 13.43
N LEU A 543 14.22 1.60 12.54
CA LEU A 543 15.34 2.48 12.20
C LEU A 543 15.56 3.64 13.20
N ASP A 544 14.56 3.96 14.03
CA ASP A 544 14.72 4.85 15.19
C ASP A 544 15.57 4.16 16.28
N ASN A 545 15.60 2.82 16.32
CA ASN A 545 16.46 2.00 17.21
C ASN A 545 17.63 1.40 16.41
N TYR A 546 18.49 2.27 15.88
CA TYR A 546 19.45 1.91 14.83
C TYR A 546 20.53 0.89 15.27
N GLU A 547 21.03 0.97 16.50
CA GLU A 547 22.06 0.03 17.01
C GLU A 547 21.51 -1.41 17.09
N ASP A 548 20.26 -1.57 17.56
CA ASP A 548 19.55 -2.86 17.58
C ASP A 548 19.32 -3.40 16.16
N TYR A 549 19.02 -2.51 15.20
CA TYR A 549 18.90 -2.86 13.78
C TYR A 549 20.22 -3.37 13.21
N GLN A 550 21.33 -2.68 13.46
CA GLN A 550 22.66 -3.12 13.03
C GLN A 550 23.00 -4.49 13.62
N MET A 551 22.72 -4.72 14.91
CA MET A 551 22.95 -6.01 15.56
C MET A 551 22.09 -7.12 14.94
N ALA A 552 20.80 -6.85 14.70
CA ALA A 552 19.90 -7.79 14.03
C ALA A 552 20.34 -8.13 12.60
N ILE A 553 20.81 -7.16 11.81
CA ILE A 553 21.34 -7.40 10.45
C ILE A 553 22.60 -8.27 10.50
N LYS A 554 23.56 -7.97 11.39
CA LYS A 554 24.78 -8.79 11.57
C LYS A 554 24.45 -10.23 11.95
N LEU A 555 23.47 -10.44 12.82
CA LEU A 555 23.00 -11.77 13.19
C LEU A 555 22.21 -12.48 12.06
N ASN A 556 21.44 -11.76 11.22
CA ASN A 556 20.83 -12.35 10.02
C ASN A 556 21.88 -12.86 9.03
N ILE A 557 22.92 -12.07 8.77
CA ILE A 557 24.05 -12.46 7.91
C ILE A 557 24.71 -13.73 8.47
N LEU A 558 24.99 -13.74 9.79
CA LEU A 558 25.56 -14.92 10.45
C LEU A 558 24.61 -16.14 10.40
N ALA A 559 23.29 -15.95 10.45
CA ALA A 559 22.35 -17.06 10.29
C ALA A 559 22.40 -17.65 8.86
N ASP A 560 22.62 -16.84 7.83
CA ASP A 560 22.79 -17.32 6.45
C ASP A 560 24.12 -18.07 6.23
N VAL A 561 25.19 -17.71 6.95
CA VAL A 561 26.43 -18.53 7.01
C VAL A 561 26.13 -19.95 7.50
N TYR A 562 25.20 -20.11 8.45
CA TYR A 562 24.76 -21.40 8.98
C TYR A 562 23.49 -21.97 8.30
N LYS A 563 23.13 -21.53 7.09
CA LYS A 563 21.89 -21.94 6.39
C LYS A 563 21.67 -23.45 6.29
N ASP A 564 22.74 -24.24 6.18
CA ASP A 564 22.71 -25.71 6.10
C ASP A 564 22.64 -26.42 7.47
N ASN A 565 22.80 -25.68 8.58
CA ASN A 565 22.65 -26.17 9.95
C ASN A 565 21.47 -25.47 10.63
N GLN A 566 20.26 -26.03 10.47
CA GLN A 566 19.02 -25.42 10.98
C GLN A 566 19.04 -25.15 12.49
N VAL A 567 19.73 -25.97 13.29
CA VAL A 567 19.83 -25.74 14.75
C VAL A 567 20.60 -24.46 15.06
N ASN A 568 21.73 -24.24 14.40
CA ASN A 568 22.50 -23.00 14.55
C ASN A 568 21.74 -21.81 13.94
N ARG A 569 21.18 -21.96 12.74
CA ARG A 569 20.41 -20.92 12.03
C ARG A 569 19.25 -20.41 12.88
N GLU A 570 18.41 -21.30 13.41
CA GLU A 570 17.29 -20.93 14.28
C GLU A 570 17.75 -20.28 15.59
N PHE A 571 18.84 -20.75 16.20
CA PHE A 571 19.40 -20.15 17.41
C PHE A 571 19.90 -18.72 17.16
N ILE A 572 20.63 -18.49 16.06
CA ILE A 572 21.16 -17.17 15.69
C ILE A 572 20.01 -16.21 15.35
N LEU A 573 19.00 -16.67 14.60
CA LEU A 573 17.79 -15.88 14.31
C LEU A 573 17.00 -15.56 15.59
N SER A 574 16.96 -16.48 16.56
CA SER A 574 16.38 -16.19 17.88
C SER A 574 17.16 -15.08 18.60
N LYS A 575 18.49 -15.03 18.50
CA LYS A 575 19.30 -13.91 19.01
C LYS A 575 19.08 -12.60 18.27
N ALA A 576 18.84 -12.64 16.97
CA ALA A 576 18.45 -11.46 16.20
C ALA A 576 17.06 -10.92 16.62
N ILE A 577 16.13 -11.80 16.99
CA ILE A 577 14.82 -11.40 17.59
C ILE A 577 14.99 -10.88 19.01
N GLU A 578 15.89 -11.43 19.83
CA GLU A 578 16.20 -10.87 21.16
C GLU A 578 16.81 -9.45 21.05
N ALA A 579 17.64 -9.20 20.04
CA ALA A 579 18.23 -7.88 19.79
C ALA A 579 17.19 -6.87 19.25
N GLN A 580 16.38 -7.26 18.26
CA GLN A 580 15.34 -6.39 17.72
C GLN A 580 14.04 -7.19 17.43
N PRO A 581 13.10 -7.25 18.38
CA PRO A 581 11.93 -8.13 18.29
C PRO A 581 11.07 -7.91 17.05
N ASN A 582 10.92 -6.65 16.64
CA ASN A 582 10.08 -6.21 15.52
C ASN A 582 10.83 -6.17 14.17
N ASN A 583 12.02 -6.76 14.05
CA ASN A 583 12.71 -6.86 12.77
C ASN A 583 12.00 -7.86 11.83
N LEU A 584 11.47 -7.34 10.71
CA LEU A 584 10.63 -8.11 9.78
C LEU A 584 11.43 -9.22 9.08
N ASP A 585 12.65 -8.92 8.63
CA ASP A 585 13.50 -9.85 7.91
C ASP A 585 13.93 -11.01 8.82
N THR A 586 14.32 -10.71 10.07
CA THR A 586 14.62 -11.74 11.06
C THR A 586 13.44 -12.70 11.27
N MET A 587 12.24 -12.15 11.49
CA MET A 587 11.06 -12.97 11.77
C MET A 587 10.66 -13.80 10.54
N TYR A 588 10.74 -13.23 9.34
CA TYR A 588 10.51 -13.96 8.10
C TYR A 588 11.53 -15.07 7.88
N ASN A 589 12.82 -14.81 8.14
CA ASN A 589 13.90 -15.79 8.03
C ASN A 589 13.74 -16.93 9.06
N LEU A 590 13.27 -16.63 10.28
CA LEU A 590 12.94 -17.64 11.29
C LEU A 590 11.76 -18.54 10.84
N ILE A 591 10.75 -17.95 10.20
CA ILE A 591 9.65 -18.70 9.59
C ILE A 591 10.15 -19.60 8.45
N GLN A 592 11.11 -19.17 7.63
CA GLN A 592 11.70 -20.03 6.60
C GLN A 592 12.55 -21.15 7.21
N ALA A 593 13.39 -20.86 8.21
CA ALA A 593 14.17 -21.90 8.92
C ALA A 593 13.26 -22.99 9.53
N TYR A 594 12.09 -22.61 10.06
CA TYR A 594 11.09 -23.57 10.54
C TYR A 594 10.49 -24.41 9.40
N LYS A 595 10.28 -23.85 8.21
CA LYS A 595 9.78 -24.56 7.02
C LYS A 595 10.80 -25.53 6.44
N ASP A 596 12.07 -25.15 6.45
CA ASP A 596 13.19 -25.97 6.01
C ASP A 596 13.48 -27.12 7.00
N ASN A 597 13.06 -26.97 8.27
CA ASN A 597 13.24 -27.96 9.31
C ASN A 597 12.04 -28.92 9.45
N ASN A 598 12.14 -30.08 8.80
CA ASN A 598 11.14 -31.17 8.83
C ASN A 598 10.82 -31.74 10.24
N SER A 599 11.55 -31.36 11.31
CA SER A 599 11.22 -31.77 12.68
C SER A 599 10.17 -30.86 13.35
N LYS A 600 9.78 -29.74 12.75
CA LYS A 600 8.84 -28.78 13.34
C LYS A 600 7.42 -29.32 13.37
N THR A 601 6.80 -29.29 14.54
CA THR A 601 5.40 -29.68 14.73
C THR A 601 4.47 -28.47 14.60
N SER A 602 3.18 -28.74 14.37
CA SER A 602 2.12 -27.72 14.44
C SER A 602 2.18 -26.89 15.74
N THR A 603 2.47 -27.54 16.87
CA THR A 603 2.60 -26.88 18.18
C THR A 603 3.81 -25.94 18.23
N ASP A 604 4.89 -26.22 17.49
CA ASP A 604 6.04 -25.31 17.39
C ASP A 604 5.71 -24.10 16.51
N TYR A 605 4.95 -24.30 15.42
CA TYR A 605 4.40 -23.20 14.64
C TYR A 605 3.39 -22.34 15.43
N LEU A 606 2.63 -22.94 16.35
CA LEU A 606 1.76 -22.18 17.25
C LEU A 606 2.56 -21.34 18.27
N LYS A 607 3.70 -21.84 18.78
CA LYS A 607 4.63 -21.02 19.59
C LYS A 607 5.21 -19.86 18.77
N LEU A 608 5.67 -20.12 17.55
CA LEU A 608 6.18 -19.08 16.64
C LEU A 608 5.10 -18.03 16.31
N SER A 609 3.84 -18.46 16.16
CA SER A 609 2.70 -17.55 15.96
C SER A 609 2.51 -16.59 17.14
N ARG A 610 2.76 -17.03 18.38
CA ARG A 610 2.73 -16.17 19.57
C ARG A 610 3.87 -15.16 19.57
N GLN A 611 5.07 -15.57 19.18
CA GLN A 611 6.22 -14.68 19.06
C GLN A 611 6.00 -13.59 17.98
N VAL A 612 5.37 -13.95 16.86
CA VAL A 612 4.91 -12.98 15.85
C VAL A 612 3.88 -12.00 16.45
N ILE A 613 2.91 -12.50 17.21
CA ILE A 613 1.89 -11.65 17.86
C ILE A 613 2.52 -10.70 18.88
N GLU A 614 3.39 -11.20 19.76
CA GLU A 614 4.08 -10.43 20.79
C GLU A 614 4.87 -9.27 20.18
N ASN A 615 5.63 -9.55 19.12
CA ASN A 615 6.53 -8.59 18.49
C ASN A 615 5.85 -7.63 17.51
N PHE A 616 4.76 -8.05 16.86
CA PHE A 616 4.13 -7.30 15.76
C PHE A 616 2.68 -6.87 16.01
N LYS A 617 2.06 -7.12 17.17
CA LYS A 617 0.65 -6.76 17.45
C LYS A 617 0.27 -5.32 17.08
N TYR A 618 1.13 -4.35 17.38
CA TYR A 618 0.90 -2.93 17.09
C TYR A 618 1.29 -2.51 15.66
N TYR A 619 1.69 -3.48 14.84
CA TYR A 619 1.90 -3.38 13.39
C TYR A 619 0.99 -4.40 12.69
N PRO A 620 -0.35 -4.20 12.68
CA PRO A 620 -1.30 -5.29 12.49
C PRO A 620 -1.24 -5.97 11.12
N LEU A 621 -0.83 -5.23 10.08
CA LEU A 621 -0.70 -5.75 8.73
C LEU A 621 0.56 -6.63 8.57
N PRO A 622 1.77 -6.17 8.93
CA PRO A 622 2.94 -7.05 9.10
C PRO A 622 2.64 -8.31 9.93
N MET A 623 1.97 -8.19 11.08
CA MET A 623 1.58 -9.34 11.90
C MET A 623 0.70 -10.32 11.13
N ALA A 624 -0.35 -9.82 10.46
CA ALA A 624 -1.28 -10.67 9.71
C ALA A 624 -0.61 -11.39 8.53
N ASP A 625 0.27 -10.70 7.80
CA ASP A 625 0.98 -11.27 6.65
C ASP A 625 2.03 -12.32 7.10
N LEU A 626 2.75 -12.08 8.22
CA LEU A 626 3.63 -13.09 8.84
C LEU A 626 2.85 -14.31 9.35
N LEU A 627 1.72 -14.10 10.03
CA LEU A 627 0.86 -15.20 10.49
C LEU A 627 0.30 -16.01 9.31
N ALA A 628 0.00 -15.37 8.17
CA ALA A 628 -0.39 -16.06 6.95
C ALA A 628 0.73 -16.95 6.38
N GLN A 629 2.01 -16.64 6.62
CA GLN A 629 3.13 -17.52 6.27
C GLN A 629 3.25 -18.75 7.18
N ILE A 630 2.69 -18.70 8.39
CA ILE A 630 2.71 -19.79 9.37
C ILE A 630 1.47 -20.69 9.27
N GLN A 631 0.29 -20.10 9.04
CA GLN A 631 -1.01 -20.78 9.06
C GLN A 631 -1.07 -22.11 8.27
N PRO A 632 -0.44 -22.29 7.09
CA PRO A 632 -0.47 -23.55 6.35
C PRO A 632 0.12 -24.76 7.11
N ASN A 633 1.00 -24.52 8.09
CA ASN A 633 1.63 -25.54 8.92
C ASN A 633 0.87 -25.81 10.25
N ILE A 634 -0.24 -25.09 10.49
CA ILE A 634 -1.10 -25.31 11.65
C ILE A 634 -2.10 -26.43 11.34
N SER A 635 -2.07 -27.47 12.17
CA SER A 635 -2.98 -28.60 12.13
C SER A 635 -4.43 -28.18 12.40
N LYS A 636 -5.38 -28.95 11.87
CA LYS A 636 -6.82 -28.67 12.05
C LYS A 636 -7.22 -28.54 13.53
N SER A 637 -6.63 -29.34 14.42
CA SER A 637 -6.87 -29.33 15.87
C SER A 637 -6.39 -28.06 16.57
N GLU A 638 -5.32 -27.41 16.09
CA GLU A 638 -4.79 -26.17 16.69
C GLU A 638 -5.28 -24.90 15.99
N LEU A 639 -5.92 -25.02 14.82
CA LEU A 639 -6.47 -23.90 14.06
C LEU A 639 -7.47 -23.02 14.86
N PRO A 640 -8.40 -23.55 15.69
CA PRO A 640 -9.28 -22.72 16.51
C PRO A 640 -8.51 -21.81 17.49
N LEU A 641 -7.38 -22.31 18.00
CA LEU A 641 -6.50 -21.59 18.92
C LEU A 641 -5.62 -20.57 18.19
N PHE A 642 -5.10 -20.91 17.00
CA PHE A 642 -4.39 -19.96 16.14
C PHE A 642 -5.27 -18.76 15.75
N ASP A 643 -6.50 -19.01 15.30
CA ASP A 643 -7.44 -17.95 14.95
C ASP A 643 -7.89 -17.12 16.17
N LEU A 644 -8.00 -17.75 17.35
CA LEU A 644 -8.25 -17.06 18.62
C LEU A 644 -7.14 -16.07 18.96
N ILE A 645 -5.88 -16.51 19.01
CA ILE A 645 -4.76 -15.63 19.40
C ILE A 645 -4.57 -14.48 18.41
N ARG A 646 -4.74 -14.74 17.11
CA ARG A 646 -4.73 -13.70 16.07
C ARG A 646 -5.86 -12.69 16.27
N THR A 647 -7.08 -13.16 16.57
CA THR A 647 -8.25 -12.29 16.74
C THR A 647 -8.12 -11.45 18.01
N ASN A 648 -7.59 -12.00 19.10
CA ASN A 648 -7.31 -11.26 20.33
C ASN A 648 -6.23 -10.19 20.11
N ALA A 649 -5.09 -10.52 19.46
CA ALA A 649 -4.06 -9.55 19.13
C ALA A 649 -4.59 -8.36 18.31
N LEU A 650 -5.50 -8.62 17.36
CA LEU A 650 -6.18 -7.58 16.60
C LEU A 650 -7.21 -6.78 17.44
N LYS A 651 -7.88 -7.40 18.42
CA LYS A 651 -8.75 -6.66 19.37
C LYS A 651 -7.90 -5.71 20.22
N ASP A 652 -6.78 -6.16 20.78
CA ASP A 652 -5.88 -5.35 21.60
C ASP A 652 -5.30 -4.17 20.77
N ALA A 653 -4.80 -4.45 19.57
CA ALA A 653 -4.33 -3.43 18.65
C ALA A 653 -5.44 -2.44 18.19
N SER A 654 -6.73 -2.81 18.29
CA SER A 654 -7.84 -1.92 17.94
C SER A 654 -8.12 -0.83 18.98
N VAL A 655 -7.53 -0.93 20.18
CA VAL A 655 -7.70 -0.01 21.32
C VAL A 655 -6.37 0.53 21.90
N THR A 656 -5.25 0.24 21.25
CA THR A 656 -3.88 0.60 21.65
C THR A 656 -3.63 2.11 21.86
N THR A 657 -2.59 2.47 22.60
CA THR A 657 -2.29 3.83 23.08
C THR A 657 -0.88 4.30 22.73
N ASP A 658 -0.54 5.56 22.99
CA ASP A 658 0.81 6.10 22.73
C ASP A 658 1.91 5.42 23.58
N ALA A 659 1.54 4.69 24.63
CA ALA A 659 2.45 3.86 25.44
C ALA A 659 2.83 2.53 24.76
N ASP A 660 2.09 2.11 23.73
CA ASP A 660 2.27 0.86 23.00
C ASP A 660 3.04 1.06 21.68
N THR A 661 2.78 2.16 20.99
CA THR A 661 3.38 2.52 19.70
C THR A 661 3.27 4.03 19.46
N LYS A 662 4.23 4.59 18.73
CA LYS A 662 4.34 6.02 18.41
C LYS A 662 3.14 6.60 17.64
N GLN A 663 2.41 5.76 16.89
CA GLN A 663 1.30 6.20 16.04
C GLN A 663 0.07 5.26 16.19
N PRO A 664 -0.58 5.24 17.36
CA PRO A 664 -1.57 4.22 17.69
C PRO A 664 -2.82 4.28 16.82
N ASP A 665 -3.20 5.44 16.28
CA ASP A 665 -4.37 5.56 15.40
C ASP A 665 -4.22 4.81 14.07
N ILE A 666 -2.98 4.65 13.57
CA ILE A 666 -2.69 3.82 12.39
C ILE A 666 -2.89 2.35 12.75
N ALA A 667 -2.37 1.92 13.90
CA ALA A 667 -2.55 0.55 14.41
C ALA A 667 -4.04 0.23 14.64
N LYS A 668 -4.79 1.10 15.35
CA LYS A 668 -6.24 0.98 15.54
C LYS A 668 -6.98 0.85 14.21
N THR A 669 -6.60 1.65 13.22
CA THR A 669 -7.24 1.68 11.90
C THR A 669 -7.02 0.37 11.15
N MET A 670 -5.78 -0.10 11.08
CA MET A 670 -5.44 -1.36 10.40
C MET A 670 -6.00 -2.59 11.12
N ALA A 671 -5.97 -2.61 12.47
CA ALA A 671 -6.55 -3.68 13.27
C ALA A 671 -8.07 -3.79 13.06
N LYS A 672 -8.81 -2.67 13.10
CA LYS A 672 -10.26 -2.62 12.83
C LYS A 672 -10.60 -3.07 11.40
N TYR A 673 -9.77 -2.72 10.42
CA TYR A 673 -9.92 -3.20 9.05
C TYR A 673 -9.70 -4.72 8.94
N LEU A 674 -8.64 -5.26 9.56
CA LEU A 674 -8.35 -6.69 9.53
C LEU A 674 -9.42 -7.52 10.25
N LEU A 675 -9.94 -7.03 11.38
CA LEU A 675 -11.11 -7.64 12.03
C LEU A 675 -12.33 -7.67 11.11
N LYS A 676 -12.65 -6.59 10.40
CA LYS A 676 -13.83 -6.58 9.48
C LYS A 676 -13.74 -7.62 8.36
N ASN A 677 -12.55 -7.97 7.90
CA ASN A 677 -12.36 -8.91 6.79
C ASN A 677 -12.06 -10.35 7.23
N ASN A 678 -11.36 -10.53 8.35
CA ASN A 678 -10.74 -11.79 8.77
C ASN A 678 -11.07 -12.22 10.22
N LYS A 679 -11.99 -11.53 10.92
CA LYS A 679 -12.46 -11.97 12.25
C LYS A 679 -13.11 -13.35 12.12
N VAL A 680 -12.61 -14.29 12.92
CA VAL A 680 -13.26 -15.58 13.12
C VAL A 680 -13.72 -15.60 14.58
N ASP A 681 -15.01 -15.41 14.79
CA ASP A 681 -15.61 -15.57 16.11
C ASP A 681 -15.65 -17.05 16.45
N THR A 682 -14.60 -17.55 17.13
CA THR A 682 -14.43 -18.96 17.48
C THR A 682 -15.62 -19.51 18.27
N PHE A 683 -16.24 -18.66 19.08
CA PHE A 683 -17.47 -18.96 19.81
C PHE A 683 -18.49 -17.82 19.64
N SER A 684 -19.77 -18.16 19.66
CA SER A 684 -20.88 -17.20 19.67
C SER A 684 -21.92 -17.58 20.73
N PHE A 685 -22.71 -16.60 21.15
CA PHE A 685 -23.81 -16.77 22.08
C PHE A 685 -24.92 -15.80 21.69
N SER A 686 -26.17 -16.16 21.99
CA SER A 686 -27.32 -15.27 21.87
C SER A 686 -28.37 -15.63 22.91
N PHE A 687 -29.04 -14.64 23.50
CA PHE A 687 -30.24 -14.85 24.32
C PHE A 687 -31.51 -15.14 23.47
N SER A 688 -31.43 -15.01 22.14
CA SER A 688 -32.58 -15.12 21.22
C SER A 688 -32.29 -15.95 19.97
N GLY A 689 -33.37 -16.45 19.32
CA GLY A 689 -33.32 -17.27 18.11
C GLY A 689 -33.17 -18.77 18.38
N ASP A 690 -32.97 -19.56 17.32
CA ASP A 690 -32.97 -21.05 17.39
C ASP A 690 -31.84 -21.64 18.26
N LYS A 691 -30.78 -20.85 18.51
CA LYS A 691 -29.67 -21.18 19.42
C LYS A 691 -29.67 -20.30 20.69
N ALA A 692 -30.83 -19.84 21.12
CA ALA A 692 -30.99 -19.05 22.35
C ALA A 692 -30.38 -19.77 23.57
N ASN A 693 -29.67 -18.99 24.39
CA ASN A 693 -28.93 -19.40 25.58
C ASN A 693 -27.89 -20.50 25.36
N LYS A 694 -27.43 -20.72 24.13
CA LYS A 694 -26.35 -21.66 23.84
C LYS A 694 -25.04 -20.95 23.56
N LEU A 695 -23.95 -21.47 24.12
CA LEU A 695 -22.60 -21.17 23.65
C LEU A 695 -22.29 -22.11 22.48
N VAL A 696 -21.99 -21.54 21.31
CA VAL A 696 -21.92 -22.25 20.03
C VAL A 696 -20.52 -22.07 19.44
N VAL A 697 -19.88 -23.18 19.06
CA VAL A 697 -18.63 -23.14 18.32
C VAL A 697 -18.87 -22.73 16.87
N ASN A 698 -17.98 -21.92 16.30
CA ASN A 698 -18.02 -21.54 14.88
C ASN A 698 -18.11 -22.78 13.96
N ASP A 699 -18.98 -22.74 12.96
CA ASP A 699 -19.17 -23.85 11.99
C ASP A 699 -17.87 -24.26 11.29
N LYS A 700 -16.90 -23.34 11.14
CA LYS A 700 -15.54 -23.64 10.64
C LYS A 700 -14.86 -24.77 11.42
N TYR A 701 -15.16 -24.92 12.70
CA TYR A 701 -14.51 -25.87 13.60
C TYR A 701 -15.42 -27.04 14.01
N ILE A 702 -16.66 -27.14 13.54
CA ILE A 702 -17.66 -28.15 13.96
C ILE A 702 -17.24 -29.63 13.79
N ASN A 703 -16.19 -29.90 13.00
CA ASN A 703 -15.61 -31.23 12.80
C ASN A 703 -14.18 -31.35 13.40
N THR A 704 -13.82 -30.47 14.35
CA THR A 704 -12.49 -30.39 14.96
C THR A 704 -12.56 -30.89 16.40
N PRO A 705 -11.81 -31.95 16.78
CA PRO A 705 -11.80 -32.42 18.15
C PRO A 705 -10.95 -31.49 19.04
N PHE A 706 -11.60 -30.72 19.90
CA PHE A 706 -10.99 -29.99 21.01
C PHE A 706 -11.97 -29.89 22.17
N ALA A 707 -11.45 -29.62 23.38
CA ALA A 707 -12.25 -29.43 24.59
C ALA A 707 -12.06 -28.01 25.12
N ILE A 708 -13.07 -27.49 25.80
CA ILE A 708 -13.06 -26.11 26.31
C ILE A 708 -13.43 -26.06 27.78
N ARG A 709 -13.21 -24.90 28.39
CA ARG A 709 -13.85 -24.49 29.63
C ARG A 709 -14.45 -23.10 29.47
N TYR A 710 -15.52 -22.83 30.21
CA TYR A 710 -16.16 -21.52 30.22
C TYR A 710 -16.38 -21.01 31.64
N SER A 711 -16.55 -19.69 31.74
CA SER A 711 -16.89 -18.93 32.95
C SER A 711 -17.96 -17.90 32.59
N ILE A 712 -18.84 -17.60 33.54
CA ILE A 712 -19.90 -16.56 33.46
C ILE A 712 -19.83 -15.58 34.65
N ASP A 713 -18.71 -15.62 35.37
CA ASP A 713 -18.43 -14.95 36.64
C ASP A 713 -17.05 -14.28 36.60
N CYS A 714 -16.72 -13.66 35.45
CA CYS A 714 -15.46 -12.93 35.22
C CYS A 714 -14.18 -13.78 35.46
N GLY A 715 -14.28 -15.10 35.39
CA GLY A 715 -13.18 -16.04 35.58
C GLY A 715 -13.00 -16.56 37.01
N GLU A 716 -13.90 -16.25 37.96
CA GLU A 716 -13.85 -16.78 39.33
C GLU A 716 -14.00 -18.31 39.37
N THR A 717 -14.94 -18.87 38.59
CA THR A 717 -15.10 -20.32 38.44
C THR A 717 -15.08 -20.75 36.98
N TRP A 718 -14.62 -21.98 36.73
CA TRP A 718 -14.46 -22.51 35.37
C TRP A 718 -15.06 -23.91 35.26
N ILE A 719 -15.94 -24.09 34.27
CA ILE A 719 -16.60 -25.36 33.97
C ILE A 719 -15.94 -25.96 32.73
N ASN A 720 -15.22 -27.07 32.89
CA ASN A 720 -14.69 -27.86 31.78
C ASN A 720 -15.84 -28.61 31.08
N THR A 721 -15.88 -28.60 29.74
CA THR A 721 -16.88 -29.34 28.97
C THR A 721 -16.34 -29.90 27.66
N THR A 722 -16.92 -31.02 27.25
CA THR A 722 -16.80 -31.63 25.91
C THR A 722 -18.14 -31.65 25.18
N GLU A 723 -19.16 -30.97 25.72
CA GLU A 723 -20.42 -30.74 25.02
C GLU A 723 -20.13 -29.80 23.85
N PHE A 724 -20.33 -30.30 22.64
CA PHE A 724 -19.83 -29.70 21.42
C PHE A 724 -20.71 -30.18 20.26
N PRO A 725 -21.03 -29.33 19.26
CA PRO A 725 -20.57 -27.95 19.08
C PRO A 725 -21.42 -26.90 19.81
N GLU A 726 -22.43 -27.32 20.57
CA GLU A 726 -23.35 -26.44 21.31
C GLU A 726 -23.39 -26.85 22.78
N ILE A 727 -23.28 -25.86 23.67
CA ILE A 727 -23.36 -26.00 25.13
C ILE A 727 -24.60 -25.24 25.58
N ASP A 728 -25.52 -25.91 26.26
CA ASP A 728 -26.77 -25.30 26.73
C ASP A 728 -26.55 -24.58 28.07
N LEU A 729 -26.64 -23.25 28.05
CA LEU A 729 -26.53 -22.39 29.24
C LEU A 729 -27.91 -21.88 29.71
N SER A 730 -29.03 -22.47 29.25
CA SER A 730 -30.39 -22.01 29.59
C SER A 730 -30.66 -21.95 31.09
N SER A 731 -30.09 -22.85 31.88
CA SER A 731 -30.18 -22.85 33.36
C SER A 731 -29.38 -21.73 34.03
N LEU A 732 -28.40 -21.16 33.31
CA LEU A 732 -27.48 -20.13 33.78
C LEU A 732 -27.74 -18.76 33.14
N ALA A 733 -28.65 -18.66 32.16
CA ALA A 733 -28.89 -17.46 31.35
C ALA A 733 -29.19 -16.18 32.19
N ASN A 734 -29.81 -16.32 33.35
CA ASN A 734 -30.10 -15.20 34.26
C ASN A 734 -28.86 -14.64 34.99
N GLN A 735 -27.76 -15.39 35.03
CA GLN A 735 -26.49 -14.99 35.67
C GLN A 735 -25.56 -14.28 34.68
N ILE A 736 -25.71 -14.53 33.37
CA ILE A 736 -24.93 -13.90 32.30
C ILE A 736 -25.32 -12.42 32.20
N ASN A 737 -24.33 -11.53 32.28
CA ASN A 737 -24.54 -10.08 32.40
C ASN A 737 -23.35 -9.28 31.82
N GLU A 738 -23.53 -7.96 31.72
CA GLU A 738 -22.56 -7.00 31.16
C GLU A 738 -21.31 -6.69 32.01
N GLU A 739 -21.25 -7.18 33.26
CA GLU A 739 -20.09 -7.01 34.16
C GLU A 739 -19.14 -8.22 34.10
N ASN A 740 -19.70 -9.42 33.92
CA ASN A 740 -18.98 -10.70 33.96
C ASN A 740 -18.67 -11.30 32.58
N ASP A 741 -19.50 -10.99 31.58
CA ASP A 741 -19.45 -11.56 30.23
C ASP A 741 -19.53 -13.10 30.18
N ILE A 742 -19.21 -13.71 29.02
CA ILE A 742 -18.88 -15.14 28.95
C ILE A 742 -17.42 -15.27 28.50
N LEU A 743 -16.59 -15.88 29.35
CA LEU A 743 -15.21 -16.17 29.07
C LEU A 743 -15.08 -17.63 28.65
N VAL A 744 -14.38 -17.89 27.54
CA VAL A 744 -14.18 -19.24 26.99
C VAL A 744 -12.70 -19.48 26.76
N ASN A 745 -12.20 -20.64 27.18
CA ASN A 745 -10.80 -21.01 27.04
C ASN A 745 -10.68 -22.43 26.46
N ILE A 746 -9.81 -22.60 25.47
CA ILE A 746 -9.51 -23.92 24.90
C ILE A 746 -8.55 -24.65 25.86
N LEU A 747 -8.90 -25.87 26.27
CA LEU A 747 -8.08 -26.62 27.23
C LEU A 747 -6.67 -26.89 26.68
N GLY A 748 -5.66 -26.62 27.51
CA GLY A 748 -4.25 -26.63 27.10
C GLY A 748 -3.70 -25.27 26.67
N SER A 749 -4.53 -24.22 26.66
CA SER A 749 -4.13 -22.82 26.43
C SER A 749 -4.54 -21.93 27.62
N ASN A 750 -3.90 -20.76 27.74
CA ASN A 750 -4.29 -19.71 28.70
C ASN A 750 -5.05 -18.55 28.04
N ASP A 751 -5.34 -18.63 26.74
CA ASP A 751 -5.99 -17.57 25.97
C ASP A 751 -7.49 -17.59 26.22
N ILE A 752 -8.05 -16.41 26.45
CA ILE A 752 -9.47 -16.23 26.73
C ILE A 752 -10.14 -15.62 25.50
N TYR A 753 -11.16 -16.30 24.99
CA TYR A 753 -12.15 -15.70 24.11
C TYR A 753 -13.24 -15.06 24.96
N LYS A 754 -13.38 -13.74 24.85
CA LYS A 754 -14.49 -12.99 25.44
C LYS A 754 -15.66 -12.92 24.46
N VAL A 755 -16.82 -13.45 24.86
CA VAL A 755 -18.13 -13.08 24.30
C VAL A 755 -18.57 -11.82 25.04
N ASP A 756 -18.67 -10.70 24.32
CA ASP A 756 -19.05 -9.40 24.89
C ASP A 756 -20.58 -9.31 25.05
N ILE A 757 -21.02 -9.26 26.30
CA ILE A 757 -22.41 -9.08 26.73
C ILE A 757 -22.61 -7.60 27.06
N THR A 758 -23.66 -6.99 26.51
CA THR A 758 -23.94 -5.57 26.74
C THR A 758 -25.40 -5.36 27.11
N LYS A 759 -25.75 -4.20 27.66
CA LYS A 759 -27.14 -3.88 27.98
C LYS A 759 -27.82 -3.17 26.82
N SER A 760 -29.04 -3.55 26.48
CA SER A 760 -29.87 -2.80 25.53
C SER A 760 -30.09 -1.36 26.05
N PRO A 761 -30.04 -0.32 25.19
CA PRO A 761 -30.31 1.05 25.60
C PRO A 761 -31.76 1.18 26.10
N THR A 762 -31.98 1.96 27.16
CA THR A 762 -33.34 2.23 27.67
C THR A 762 -34.22 2.88 26.60
N PRO A 763 -35.46 2.40 26.34
CA PRO A 763 -36.41 3.08 25.47
C PRO A 763 -36.61 4.53 25.92
N ASN A 764 -36.69 5.43 24.95
CA ASN A 764 -36.86 6.86 25.18
C ASN A 764 -37.50 7.50 23.95
N ASN A 765 -38.07 8.70 24.14
CA ASN A 765 -38.88 9.40 23.14
C ASN A 765 -38.18 9.65 21.78
N ASN A 766 -36.85 9.58 21.71
CA ASN A 766 -36.07 9.75 20.47
C ASN A 766 -35.94 8.43 19.67
N THR A 767 -36.43 7.31 20.21
CA THR A 767 -36.32 5.96 19.63
C THR A 767 -37.63 5.18 19.65
N LEU A 768 -38.51 5.47 20.61
CA LEU A 768 -39.82 4.88 20.78
C LEU A 768 -40.77 6.00 21.21
N ALA A 769 -41.93 6.11 20.58
CA ALA A 769 -42.94 7.12 20.91
C ALA A 769 -44.25 6.46 21.33
N GLY A 770 -44.82 6.88 22.46
CA GLY A 770 -46.22 6.57 22.80
C GLY A 770 -47.13 7.56 22.10
N ASN A 771 -47.95 7.08 21.16
CA ASN A 771 -48.96 7.88 20.49
C ASN A 771 -50.29 7.74 21.23
N ASP A 772 -50.66 8.80 21.95
CA ASP A 772 -51.90 8.93 22.75
C ASP A 772 -53.14 8.80 21.84
N LEU A 773 -53.15 9.46 20.66
CA LEU A 773 -54.28 9.46 19.71
C LEU A 773 -54.58 8.08 19.10
N GLU A 774 -53.63 7.15 19.17
CA GLU A 774 -53.78 5.78 18.69
C GLU A 774 -53.58 4.73 19.76
N ASN A 775 -53.42 5.14 21.03
CA ASN A 775 -53.21 4.25 22.17
C ASN A 775 -52.14 3.16 21.92
N THR A 776 -51.03 3.50 21.25
CA THR A 776 -50.00 2.51 20.83
C THR A 776 -48.59 3.09 20.73
N PHE A 777 -47.59 2.25 20.41
CA PHE A 777 -46.20 2.67 20.22
C PHE A 777 -45.76 2.73 18.76
N PHE A 778 -45.02 3.78 18.41
CA PHE A 778 -44.32 3.95 17.13
C PHE A 778 -42.79 4.05 17.31
N GLY A 779 -42.05 3.93 16.21
CA GLY A 779 -40.59 3.91 16.20
C GLY A 779 -39.99 2.50 16.31
N ASN A 780 -38.91 2.36 17.08
CA ASN A 780 -38.23 1.09 17.28
C ASN A 780 -39.00 0.18 18.24
N THR A 781 -39.95 -0.58 17.70
CA THR A 781 -40.75 -1.57 18.43
C THR A 781 -40.14 -2.97 18.41
N ALA A 782 -39.02 -3.18 17.70
CA ALA A 782 -38.33 -4.46 17.62
C ALA A 782 -37.80 -4.88 19.01
N ASN A 783 -38.09 -6.12 19.41
CA ASN A 783 -37.75 -6.67 20.74
C ASN A 783 -38.31 -5.86 21.93
N LEU A 784 -39.33 -5.02 21.71
CA LEU A 784 -39.98 -4.30 22.80
C LEU A 784 -40.89 -5.25 23.60
N GLN A 785 -40.83 -5.13 24.93
CA GLN A 785 -41.78 -5.72 25.87
C GLN A 785 -42.47 -4.63 26.67
N TYR A 786 -43.72 -4.89 27.03
CA TYR A 786 -44.54 -4.01 27.84
C TYR A 786 -45.22 -4.78 28.99
N ARG A 787 -45.63 -4.05 30.03
CA ARG A 787 -46.60 -4.50 31.04
C ARG A 787 -47.42 -3.33 31.57
N VAL A 788 -48.57 -3.65 32.14
CA VAL A 788 -49.50 -2.72 32.79
C VAL A 788 -49.72 -3.23 34.22
N ASP A 789 -49.85 -2.35 35.20
CA ASP A 789 -50.21 -2.67 36.61
C ASP A 789 -49.38 -3.78 37.32
N ASN A 790 -48.12 -3.96 36.90
CA ASN A 790 -47.18 -5.00 37.35
C ASN A 790 -47.48 -6.44 36.87
N ASP A 791 -48.27 -6.60 35.80
CA ASP A 791 -48.42 -7.86 35.06
C ASP A 791 -47.06 -8.47 34.62
N GLU A 792 -47.12 -9.73 34.17
CA GLU A 792 -46.02 -10.33 33.40
C GLU A 792 -45.69 -9.54 32.12
N TRP A 793 -44.41 -9.53 31.76
CA TRP A 793 -43.92 -8.87 30.55
C TRP A 793 -44.45 -9.56 29.29
N LYS A 794 -45.10 -8.78 28.42
CA LYS A 794 -45.68 -9.23 27.15
C LYS A 794 -44.87 -8.64 26.00
N ASP A 795 -44.61 -9.44 24.97
CA ASP A 795 -44.00 -8.96 23.72
C ASP A 795 -44.94 -7.97 23.03
N PHE A 796 -44.44 -6.77 22.71
CA PHE A 796 -45.19 -5.81 21.90
C PHE A 796 -45.27 -6.31 20.46
N LYS A 797 -46.46 -6.19 19.87
CA LYS A 797 -46.76 -6.58 18.49
C LYS A 797 -47.65 -5.52 17.85
N GLU A 798 -47.62 -5.47 16.53
CA GLU A 798 -48.55 -4.63 15.76
C GLU A 798 -50.00 -4.96 16.15
N GLY A 799 -50.82 -3.92 16.35
CA GLY A 799 -52.20 -4.05 16.82
C GLY A 799 -52.41 -4.05 18.34
N VAL A 800 -51.35 -4.01 19.17
CA VAL A 800 -51.50 -3.80 20.62
C VAL A 800 -51.98 -2.37 20.89
N LYS A 801 -53.05 -2.23 21.69
CA LYS A 801 -53.66 -0.96 22.10
C LYS A 801 -53.72 -0.82 23.64
N PHE A 802 -53.66 0.42 24.12
CA PHE A 802 -53.55 0.82 25.52
C PHE A 802 -54.66 1.84 25.88
N GLU A 803 -55.91 1.42 25.81
CA GLU A 803 -57.07 2.30 25.98
C GLU A 803 -57.27 2.75 27.45
N GLY A 804 -57.61 4.02 27.66
CA GLY A 804 -57.90 4.60 28.97
C GLY A 804 -56.68 5.22 29.67
N ASP A 805 -56.88 5.70 30.90
CA ASP A 805 -55.81 6.25 31.75
C ASP A 805 -54.85 5.14 32.25
N VAL A 806 -54.00 4.62 31.36
CA VAL A 806 -53.10 3.49 31.65
C VAL A 806 -51.61 3.88 31.63
N LYS A 807 -50.90 3.44 32.67
CA LYS A 807 -49.46 3.60 32.80
C LYS A 807 -48.75 2.33 32.32
N VAL A 808 -48.13 2.40 31.15
CA VAL A 808 -47.46 1.28 30.50
C VAL A 808 -45.97 1.33 30.80
N GLU A 809 -45.44 0.27 31.42
CA GLU A 809 -43.99 0.11 31.59
C GLU A 809 -43.43 -0.65 30.39
N VAL A 810 -42.33 -0.17 29.80
CA VAL A 810 -41.69 -0.77 28.62
C VAL A 810 -40.19 -0.94 28.78
N ARG A 811 -39.63 -1.97 28.13
CA ARG A 811 -38.19 -2.22 28.00
C ARG A 811 -37.91 -2.97 26.70
N TYR A 812 -36.68 -2.94 26.20
CA TYR A 812 -36.25 -3.96 25.24
C TYR A 812 -35.88 -5.24 25.98
N LYS A 813 -36.27 -6.40 25.45
CA LYS A 813 -35.95 -7.71 26.03
C LYS A 813 -34.55 -8.20 25.66
N ASP A 814 -34.12 -9.29 26.29
CA ASP A 814 -32.88 -9.98 25.93
C ASP A 814 -32.89 -10.38 24.44
N ASN A 815 -31.85 -10.00 23.68
CA ASN A 815 -31.75 -10.26 22.25
C ASN A 815 -30.30 -10.21 21.75
N GLY A 816 -29.86 -11.17 20.94
CA GLY A 816 -28.45 -11.26 20.54
C GLY A 816 -27.58 -11.44 21.78
N THR A 817 -26.45 -10.72 21.87
CA THR A 817 -25.65 -10.62 23.11
C THR A 817 -26.13 -9.50 24.05
N TYR A 818 -27.28 -8.87 23.78
CA TYR A 818 -27.81 -7.81 24.62
C TYR A 818 -28.72 -8.34 25.73
N ARG A 819 -28.45 -7.95 26.97
CA ARG A 819 -29.41 -8.03 28.09
C ARG A 819 -30.55 -7.03 27.88
N ALA A 820 -31.67 -7.31 28.53
CA ALA A 820 -32.83 -6.45 28.60
C ALA A 820 -32.43 -5.06 29.12
N SER A 821 -33.02 -4.02 28.54
CA SER A 821 -32.78 -2.66 28.99
C SER A 821 -33.34 -2.43 30.39
N ASN A 822 -32.92 -1.35 31.03
CA ASN A 822 -33.76 -0.77 32.09
C ASN A 822 -35.14 -0.43 31.49
N SER A 823 -36.18 -0.43 32.32
CA SER A 823 -37.50 -0.02 31.91
C SER A 823 -37.70 1.49 31.98
N THR A 824 -38.70 1.97 31.26
CA THR A 824 -39.27 3.33 31.37
C THR A 824 -40.78 3.25 31.36
N PHE A 825 -41.46 4.37 31.62
CA PHE A 825 -42.92 4.45 31.61
C PHE A 825 -43.44 5.42 30.55
N TYR A 826 -44.49 5.02 29.87
CA TYR A 826 -45.36 5.88 29.08
C TYR A 826 -46.73 5.94 29.74
N ILE A 827 -47.46 7.02 29.51
CA ILE A 827 -48.81 7.23 30.02
C ILE A 827 -49.68 7.45 28.80
N PHE A 828 -50.66 6.56 28.61
CA PHE A 828 -51.80 6.78 27.71
C PHE A 828 -52.95 7.32 28.53
N LYS A 829 -53.84 8.07 27.90
CA LYS A 829 -54.99 8.71 28.55
C LYS A 829 -56.30 8.21 27.97
N GLU A 830 -57.38 8.41 28.72
CA GLU A 830 -58.72 8.25 28.15
C GLU A 830 -58.92 9.17 26.93
N ASP A 831 -59.32 8.57 25.80
CA ASP A 831 -59.55 9.26 24.54
C ASP A 831 -60.53 10.42 24.71
N SER A 832 -60.06 11.65 24.51
CA SER A 832 -60.95 12.81 24.57
C SER A 832 -61.82 12.87 23.31
N VAL A 833 -63.05 12.35 23.42
CA VAL A 833 -64.05 12.42 22.36
C VAL A 833 -64.34 13.88 22.03
N SER A 834 -63.94 14.31 20.84
CA SER A 834 -64.23 15.66 20.34
C SER A 834 -65.54 15.65 19.57
N ASP A 835 -66.52 16.42 20.04
CA ASP A 835 -67.82 16.62 19.36
C ASP A 835 -67.70 17.36 18.01
N THR A 836 -66.52 17.87 17.66
CA THR A 836 -66.32 18.77 16.51
C THR A 836 -65.39 18.23 15.43
N ARG A 837 -64.47 17.31 15.75
CA ARG A 837 -63.56 16.70 14.77
C ARG A 837 -63.12 15.29 15.15
N LYS A 838 -63.07 14.37 14.18
CA LYS A 838 -62.62 12.97 14.37
C LYS A 838 -61.21 12.77 13.83
N TYR A 839 -60.29 12.25 14.63
CA TYR A 839 -58.91 11.95 14.19
C TYR A 839 -58.83 10.87 13.10
N ILE A 840 -57.88 11.00 12.18
CA ILE A 840 -57.52 10.03 11.15
C ILE A 840 -56.21 9.34 11.57
N PRO A 841 -56.21 8.01 11.76
CA PRO A 841 -54.99 7.26 12.11
C PRO A 841 -53.85 7.48 11.11
N ILE A 842 -52.61 7.49 11.60
CA ILE A 842 -51.39 7.49 10.80
C ILE A 842 -51.32 6.24 9.92
N SER A 843 -51.89 5.11 10.35
CA SER A 843 -52.05 3.91 9.50
C SER A 843 -52.85 4.15 8.22
N ASP A 844 -53.72 5.17 8.21
CA ASP A 844 -54.54 5.56 7.08
C ASP A 844 -53.84 6.60 6.18
N ILE A 845 -52.59 6.97 6.47
CA ILE A 845 -51.87 8.10 5.85
C ILE A 845 -50.50 7.64 5.29
N GLU A 846 -50.29 7.81 3.99
CA GLU A 846 -49.02 7.61 3.30
C GLU A 846 -48.43 8.97 2.86
N VAL A 847 -47.20 9.30 3.29
CA VAL A 847 -46.50 10.48 2.78
C VAL A 847 -45.91 10.17 1.41
N THR A 848 -46.54 10.65 0.34
CA THR A 848 -46.20 10.27 -1.04
C THR A 848 -45.00 11.04 -1.61
N GLY A 849 -44.79 12.29 -1.22
CA GLY A 849 -43.73 13.14 -1.77
C GLY A 849 -43.49 14.44 -1.00
N VAL A 850 -42.35 15.08 -1.28
CA VAL A 850 -41.92 16.36 -0.70
C VAL A 850 -41.14 17.18 -1.73
N SER A 851 -41.02 18.50 -1.54
CA SER A 851 -40.21 19.37 -2.38
C SER A 851 -38.73 18.97 -2.41
N SER A 852 -38.14 18.80 -1.22
CA SER A 852 -36.78 18.31 -1.03
C SER A 852 -36.59 17.80 0.40
N TYR A 853 -35.43 17.20 0.70
CA TYR A 853 -34.98 16.90 2.06
C TYR A 853 -33.45 16.81 2.12
N ASN A 854 -32.87 16.80 3.31
CA ASN A 854 -31.44 16.64 3.51
C ASN A 854 -31.11 15.35 4.30
N GLY A 855 -30.21 14.52 3.76
CA GLY A 855 -29.70 13.33 4.43
C GLY A 855 -30.80 12.44 5.01
N SER A 856 -30.83 12.33 6.33
CA SER A 856 -31.79 11.49 7.07
C SER A 856 -33.13 12.17 7.41
N GLN A 857 -33.41 13.40 6.95
CA GLN A 857 -34.67 14.12 7.21
C GLN A 857 -35.76 13.82 6.16
N THR A 858 -35.94 12.53 5.85
CA THR A 858 -36.83 12.06 4.77
C THR A 858 -38.31 12.35 5.05
N LYS A 859 -39.16 12.18 4.03
CA LYS A 859 -40.59 12.56 4.06
C LYS A 859 -41.40 11.82 5.13
N GLU A 860 -41.04 10.58 5.42
CA GLU A 860 -41.73 9.68 6.37
C GLU A 860 -41.69 10.22 7.80
N LYS A 861 -40.70 11.07 8.11
CA LYS A 861 -40.52 11.71 9.42
C LYS A 861 -41.53 12.81 9.75
N ALA A 862 -42.43 13.15 8.83
CA ALA A 862 -43.59 13.96 9.16
C ALA A 862 -44.64 13.18 9.97
N THR A 863 -44.59 11.84 9.95
CA THR A 863 -45.61 10.94 10.50
C THR A 863 -45.02 9.76 11.30
N ASP A 864 -43.73 9.79 11.68
CA ASP A 864 -43.11 8.70 12.47
C ASP A 864 -43.38 8.80 13.99
N GLY A 865 -43.83 9.98 14.45
CA GLY A 865 -44.15 10.27 15.85
C GLY A 865 -42.95 10.40 16.79
N ILE A 866 -41.71 10.34 16.29
CA ILE A 866 -40.49 10.28 17.11
C ILE A 866 -40.00 11.67 17.48
N ALA A 867 -39.77 11.90 18.78
CA ALA A 867 -39.33 13.21 19.26
C ALA A 867 -37.94 13.58 18.70
N GLY A 868 -37.81 14.75 18.09
CA GLY A 868 -36.59 15.17 17.40
C GLY A 868 -36.45 14.63 15.97
N SER A 869 -37.40 13.82 15.51
CA SER A 869 -37.52 13.43 14.10
C SER A 869 -38.37 14.45 13.36
N SER A 870 -37.91 14.86 12.17
CA SER A 870 -38.68 15.76 11.31
C SER A 870 -38.32 15.57 9.86
N TRP A 871 -39.32 15.74 8.99
CA TRP A 871 -39.07 16.18 7.64
C TRP A 871 -38.68 17.66 7.67
N HIS A 872 -37.60 18.00 6.99
CA HIS A 872 -37.18 19.38 6.74
C HIS A 872 -36.59 19.43 5.34
N ASN A 873 -37.00 20.43 4.57
CA ASN A 873 -36.48 20.63 3.22
C ASN A 873 -34.99 21.05 3.22
N THR A 874 -34.32 21.11 2.07
CA THR A 874 -32.85 21.33 2.02
C THR A 874 -32.39 22.60 2.74
N TYR A 875 -31.26 22.52 3.47
CA TYR A 875 -30.72 23.68 4.23
C TYR A 875 -30.18 24.83 3.37
N SER A 876 -30.00 24.61 2.06
CA SER A 876 -29.84 25.70 1.08
C SER A 876 -31.06 26.63 1.02
N GLY A 877 -32.24 26.10 1.35
CA GLY A 877 -33.53 26.78 1.26
C GLY A 877 -34.07 26.82 -0.16
N GLU A 878 -35.39 26.88 -0.30
CA GLU A 878 -36.05 26.93 -1.61
C GLU A 878 -37.35 27.75 -1.58
N SER A 879 -37.75 28.25 -2.75
CA SER A 879 -38.99 29.00 -2.91
C SER A 879 -40.22 28.08 -2.86
N ASN A 880 -40.19 26.95 -3.58
CA ASN A 880 -41.30 26.01 -3.66
C ASN A 880 -41.18 24.89 -2.61
N LYS A 881 -41.97 24.97 -1.54
CA LYS A 881 -41.87 24.09 -0.38
C LYS A 881 -43.18 23.34 -0.19
N TRP A 882 -43.18 22.02 -0.28
CA TRP A 882 -44.41 21.24 -0.19
C TRP A 882 -44.20 19.83 0.32
N ILE A 883 -45.29 19.23 0.79
CA ILE A 883 -45.42 17.83 1.19
C ILE A 883 -46.78 17.29 0.69
N THR A 884 -46.83 16.02 0.28
CA THR A 884 -48.06 15.35 -0.14
C THR A 884 -48.36 14.13 0.72
N PHE A 885 -49.64 14.00 1.05
CA PHE A 885 -50.23 12.89 1.76
C PHE A 885 -51.23 12.20 0.86
N LYS A 886 -51.38 10.89 1.03
CA LYS A 886 -52.39 10.04 0.43
C LYS A 886 -53.09 9.33 1.57
N PHE A 887 -54.40 9.39 1.60
CA PHE A 887 -55.19 8.62 2.55
C PHE A 887 -55.43 7.19 2.02
N ASN A 888 -55.84 6.25 2.87
CA ASN A 888 -56.18 4.88 2.43
C ASN A 888 -57.47 4.83 1.57
N GLU A 889 -58.44 5.69 1.89
CA GLU A 889 -59.69 5.96 1.17
C GLU A 889 -59.94 7.48 1.13
N PRO A 890 -60.90 8.01 0.34
CA PRO A 890 -61.16 9.45 0.33
C PRO A 890 -61.72 9.95 1.68
N LYS A 891 -60.96 10.78 2.38
CA LYS A 891 -61.33 11.35 3.69
C LYS A 891 -61.87 12.77 3.55
N THR A 892 -62.78 13.19 4.43
CA THR A 892 -63.38 14.54 4.45
C THR A 892 -62.71 15.41 5.51
N ILE A 893 -61.53 15.94 5.15
CA ILE A 893 -60.65 16.71 6.03
C ILE A 893 -61.32 18.02 6.46
N HIS A 894 -61.45 18.23 7.77
CA HIS A 894 -61.97 19.45 8.39
C HIS A 894 -60.85 20.32 8.97
N SER A 895 -59.83 19.71 9.57
CA SER A 895 -58.67 20.40 10.14
C SER A 895 -57.46 19.48 10.17
N PHE A 896 -56.29 20.06 10.40
CA PHE A 896 -55.08 19.31 10.71
C PHE A 896 -54.20 20.10 11.68
N ASP A 897 -53.46 19.37 12.50
CA ASP A 897 -52.50 19.94 13.44
C ASP A 897 -51.09 19.64 12.93
N ILE A 898 -50.21 20.65 12.89
CA ILE A 898 -48.78 20.52 12.56
C ILE A 898 -47.94 20.87 13.78
N ASN A 899 -46.99 20.00 14.13
CA ASN A 899 -45.91 20.29 15.06
C ASN A 899 -44.56 20.41 14.33
N VAL A 900 -43.68 21.26 14.86
CA VAL A 900 -42.33 21.51 14.33
C VAL A 900 -41.33 21.64 15.47
N ASP A 901 -40.31 20.79 15.49
CA ASP A 901 -39.28 20.78 16.55
C ASP A 901 -38.43 22.07 16.61
N GLY A 902 -38.24 22.70 15.45
CA GLY A 902 -37.41 23.89 15.27
C GLY A 902 -38.16 25.21 15.40
N GLY A 903 -37.40 26.31 15.38
CA GLY A 903 -37.96 27.66 15.18
C GLY A 903 -38.02 28.10 13.71
N ASN A 904 -37.58 27.25 12.77
CA ASN A 904 -37.49 27.54 11.34
C ASN A 904 -38.50 26.70 10.56
N GLY A 905 -39.10 27.29 9.52
CA GLY A 905 -40.00 26.57 8.62
C GLY A 905 -41.41 26.35 9.17
N LEU A 906 -41.86 27.18 10.13
CA LEU A 906 -43.22 27.15 10.63
C LEU A 906 -44.17 27.69 9.56
N LEU A 907 -45.29 27.04 9.28
CA LEU A 907 -46.24 27.50 8.26
C LEU A 907 -46.81 28.88 8.62
N LYS A 908 -46.76 29.84 7.69
CA LYS A 908 -47.44 31.15 7.80
C LYS A 908 -48.65 31.19 6.87
N THR A 909 -48.46 30.82 5.60
CA THR A 909 -49.54 30.73 4.62
C THR A 909 -49.32 29.49 3.77
N GLY A 910 -50.29 28.59 3.76
CA GLY A 910 -50.28 27.36 2.98
C GLY A 910 -51.34 27.37 1.90
N THR A 911 -51.01 26.95 0.69
CA THR A 911 -52.02 26.57 -0.32
C THR A 911 -52.26 25.08 -0.24
N LEU A 912 -53.52 24.67 -0.16
CA LEU A 912 -53.92 23.27 -0.18
C LEU A 912 -54.39 22.87 -1.58
N TYR A 913 -53.87 21.76 -2.09
CA TYR A 913 -54.32 21.15 -3.34
C TYR A 913 -54.84 19.74 -3.09
N THR A 914 -55.94 19.39 -3.74
CA THR A 914 -56.55 18.05 -3.72
C THR A 914 -56.29 17.33 -5.04
N SER A 915 -56.33 15.99 -5.00
CA SER A 915 -56.20 15.12 -6.17
C SER A 915 -56.83 13.75 -5.87
N GLU A 916 -57.35 13.10 -6.90
CA GLU A 916 -57.88 11.73 -6.84
C GLU A 916 -56.82 10.69 -7.27
N ASP A 917 -55.83 11.09 -8.08
CA ASP A 917 -54.81 10.22 -8.69
C ASP A 917 -53.37 10.48 -8.17
N GLY A 918 -53.13 11.63 -7.54
CA GLY A 918 -51.81 12.09 -7.09
C GLY A 918 -50.99 12.83 -8.17
N GLU A 919 -51.49 12.88 -9.42
CA GLU A 919 -50.83 13.51 -10.57
C GLU A 919 -51.47 14.86 -10.90
N ILE A 920 -52.81 14.92 -10.96
CA ILE A 920 -53.57 16.11 -11.32
C ILE A 920 -54.02 16.84 -10.05
N TRP A 921 -53.44 18.00 -9.79
CA TRP A 921 -53.65 18.77 -8.56
C TRP A 921 -54.55 19.99 -8.78
N THR A 922 -55.67 20.05 -8.05
CA THR A 922 -56.59 21.20 -8.06
C THR A 922 -56.44 22.01 -6.78
N LYS A 923 -56.33 23.34 -6.87
CA LYS A 923 -56.28 24.21 -5.69
C LYS A 923 -57.63 24.19 -4.96
N ALA A 924 -57.65 23.74 -3.71
CA ALA A 924 -58.85 23.63 -2.90
C ALA A 924 -59.09 24.87 -2.03
N THR A 925 -58.10 25.27 -1.22
CA THR A 925 -58.20 26.44 -0.33
C THR A 925 -56.82 26.95 0.10
N THR A 926 -56.78 27.98 0.96
CA THR A 926 -55.57 28.48 1.61
C THR A 926 -55.76 28.52 3.13
N VAL A 927 -54.73 28.12 3.88
CA VAL A 927 -54.70 28.17 5.35
C VAL A 927 -53.70 29.22 5.82
N THR A 928 -53.99 29.86 6.96
CA THR A 928 -53.08 30.82 7.60
C THR A 928 -52.67 30.30 8.97
N GLY A 929 -51.37 30.10 9.14
CA GLY A 929 -50.74 29.67 10.38
C GLY A 929 -50.32 30.81 11.29
N LYS A 930 -49.64 30.47 12.37
CA LYS A 930 -49.09 31.41 13.38
C LYS A 930 -47.62 31.08 13.62
N GLN A 931 -46.86 32.01 14.18
CA GLN A 931 -45.48 31.76 14.60
C GLN A 931 -45.44 30.93 15.91
N SER A 932 -45.92 29.69 15.80
CA SER A 932 -45.99 28.69 16.86
C SER A 932 -45.45 27.37 16.30
N ARG A 933 -44.80 26.59 17.16
CA ARG A 933 -44.35 25.23 16.82
C ARG A 933 -45.51 24.27 16.61
N ASN A 934 -46.55 24.42 17.42
CA ASN A 934 -47.76 23.62 17.35
C ASN A 934 -48.87 24.49 16.76
N GLN A 935 -49.52 24.03 15.70
CA GLN A 935 -50.51 24.81 14.94
C GLN A 935 -51.71 23.95 14.55
N THR A 936 -52.89 24.31 15.03
CA THR A 936 -54.17 23.80 14.49
C THR A 936 -54.63 24.67 13.33
N LEU A 937 -54.90 24.02 12.19
CA LEU A 937 -55.30 24.64 10.94
C LEU A 937 -56.68 24.10 10.53
N THR A 938 -57.72 24.82 10.94
CA THR A 938 -59.12 24.53 10.58
C THR A 938 -59.45 25.09 9.20
N LEU A 939 -60.22 24.34 8.41
CA LEU A 939 -60.68 24.77 7.09
C LEU A 939 -62.07 25.42 7.18
N ASP A 940 -62.26 26.58 6.54
CA ASP A 940 -63.55 27.27 6.44
C ASP A 940 -64.66 26.39 5.82
N LYS A 941 -64.24 25.43 4.97
CA LYS A 941 -65.07 24.36 4.42
C LYS A 941 -64.26 23.07 4.40
N PRO A 942 -64.80 21.93 4.87
CA PRO A 942 -64.14 20.64 4.73
C PRO A 942 -63.86 20.28 3.27
N ILE A 943 -62.79 19.54 3.04
CA ILE A 943 -62.39 19.07 1.71
C ILE A 943 -62.38 17.53 1.69
N THR A 944 -63.14 16.92 0.77
CA THR A 944 -63.08 15.49 0.51
C THR A 944 -62.00 15.21 -0.53
N THR A 945 -61.05 14.32 -0.25
CA THR A 945 -59.94 14.01 -1.17
C THR A 945 -59.28 12.67 -0.84
N GLN A 946 -58.71 12.00 -1.85
CA GLN A 946 -57.79 10.87 -1.66
C GLN A 946 -56.35 11.35 -1.39
N TYR A 947 -55.91 12.44 -2.04
CA TYR A 947 -54.58 13.02 -1.88
C TYR A 947 -54.64 14.50 -1.46
N LEU A 948 -53.72 14.93 -0.60
CA LEU A 948 -53.61 16.31 -0.14
C LEU A 948 -52.16 16.82 -0.25
N LYS A 949 -51.97 17.95 -0.92
CA LYS A 949 -50.69 18.69 -0.96
C LYS A 949 -50.79 19.93 -0.09
N ILE A 950 -49.81 20.12 0.79
CA ILE A 950 -49.62 21.36 1.56
C ILE A 950 -48.43 22.10 0.97
N GLU A 951 -48.65 23.24 0.31
CA GLU A 951 -47.61 24.10 -0.25
C GLU A 951 -47.39 25.31 0.67
N GLY A 952 -46.23 25.37 1.34
CA GLY A 952 -45.82 26.46 2.23
C GLY A 952 -45.39 27.71 1.48
N THR A 953 -46.36 28.47 0.96
CA THR A 953 -46.14 29.72 0.21
C THR A 953 -45.45 30.79 1.04
N GLU A 954 -45.78 30.92 2.33
CA GLU A 954 -45.01 31.71 3.30
C GLU A 954 -44.71 30.89 4.56
N THR A 955 -43.53 31.08 5.15
CA THR A 955 -43.11 30.39 6.38
C THR A 955 -42.32 31.31 7.33
N PHE A 956 -42.62 31.24 8.62
CA PHE A 956 -41.87 31.93 9.67
C PHE A 956 -40.55 31.22 9.97
N ALA A 957 -39.59 31.99 10.48
CA ALA A 957 -38.32 31.47 10.98
C ALA A 957 -37.81 32.27 12.19
N ALA A 958 -36.96 31.66 13.00
CA ALA A 958 -36.38 32.29 14.18
C ALA A 958 -35.36 33.39 13.83
N ALA A 959 -34.68 33.24 12.70
CA ALA A 959 -33.79 34.25 12.13
C ALA A 959 -34.42 34.86 10.87
N SER A 960 -34.41 36.19 10.75
CA SER A 960 -34.99 36.92 9.61
C SER A 960 -34.46 36.45 8.25
N LYS A 961 -33.17 36.11 8.16
CA LYS A 961 -32.50 35.57 6.95
C LYS A 961 -33.01 34.19 6.47
N ASN A 962 -33.86 33.54 7.27
CA ASN A 962 -34.42 32.20 7.02
C ASN A 962 -35.94 32.22 6.73
N ILE A 963 -36.61 33.37 6.83
CA ILE A 963 -38.03 33.52 6.49
C ILE A 963 -38.27 33.07 5.04
N ASN A 964 -39.36 32.34 4.79
CA ASN A 964 -39.76 31.78 3.50
C ASN A 964 -38.75 30.79 2.85
N LYS A 965 -37.64 30.42 3.50
CA LYS A 965 -36.66 29.45 2.95
C LYS A 965 -36.95 27.99 3.26
N PHE A 966 -37.61 27.74 4.39
CA PHE A 966 -37.77 26.39 4.94
C PHE A 966 -39.23 26.04 5.19
N PHE A 967 -39.55 24.75 5.16
CA PHE A 967 -40.80 24.17 5.66
C PHE A 967 -40.41 22.85 6.31
N ALA A 968 -40.93 22.61 7.52
CA ALA A 968 -40.60 21.45 8.32
C ALA A 968 -41.83 20.97 9.08
N ILE A 969 -41.89 19.66 9.34
CA ILE A 969 -42.95 18.98 10.09
C ILE A 969 -42.28 17.85 10.88
N SER A 970 -42.45 17.84 12.21
CA SER A 970 -42.12 16.67 13.06
C SER A 970 -43.34 15.79 13.35
N GLU A 971 -44.54 16.37 13.27
CA GLU A 971 -45.79 15.61 13.44
C GLU A 971 -46.89 16.30 12.63
N ILE A 972 -47.75 15.51 11.99
CA ILE A 972 -48.99 16.01 11.39
C ILE A 972 -50.16 15.05 11.64
N ASN A 973 -51.21 15.59 12.25
CA ASN A 973 -52.43 14.86 12.60
C ASN A 973 -53.61 15.43 11.81
N PHE A 974 -54.34 14.59 11.07
CA PHE A 974 -55.50 15.01 10.29
C PHE A 974 -56.81 14.67 11.00
N TYR A 975 -57.84 15.49 10.78
CA TYR A 975 -59.15 15.29 11.38
C TYR A 975 -60.29 15.51 10.38
N GLU A 976 -61.27 14.60 10.39
CA GLU A 976 -62.53 14.70 9.65
C GLU A 976 -63.64 15.41 10.44
N VAL A 977 -64.75 15.72 9.77
CA VAL A 977 -66.00 16.18 10.41
C VAL A 977 -66.67 15.01 11.16
N VAL A 978 -67.13 15.25 12.39
CA VAL A 978 -68.03 14.32 13.09
C VAL A 978 -69.42 14.40 12.45
N LYS A 979 -69.98 13.26 12.04
CA LYS A 979 -71.31 13.17 11.39
C LYS A 979 -72.46 13.23 12.37
#